data_AF-U6RSH6-F1
#
_entry.id   AF-U6RSH6-F1
#
_cell.length_a   1.000
_cell.length_b   1.000
_cell.length_c   1.000
_cell.angle_alpha   90.00
_cell.angle_beta   90.00
_cell.angle_gamma   90.00
#
_symmetry.space_group_name_H-M   'P 1'
#
loop_
_entity.id
_entity.type
_entity.pdbx_description
1 polymer ?
#
loop_
_entity_poly.entity_id
_entity_poly.type
_entity_poly.pdbx_seq_one_letter_code
_entity_poly.pdbx_strand_id
1 'polypeptide(L)'
;MTILQQPDALSLSGNIKDFRISTPGKISFVLLQGATEILSQNYDPGQDGLVTISLKDIIHSCLSFQLQESSQVYLQPTLADTFTARFSDEYVVNPDISGDPVYTDITFRAVRAGIDRFADTATNFLTQNFLTWQPTVKPVTYYSPEFLTYYAVVPCIVKLRAYFTDDSGSVITQKDITLSDFEAGKAYTIPLQYASVAGKLDNELPGYYDVWIENTEGVRLTYIQRYYASDMLSEQEQWILFENSLGGIDTFRAYGSSDFTGEHTHNIAEIEDNSLEYRVDTERKFQKNTGHLNAQERRWLLDFFPSLSKYIYTGSYLRPIVVTESNVTYTDRELPSNYTFTYKYADARPFLNIPRTEPAGDLNITVPGVGSFTVPPRLVEFPRLPLTEGALFPVQDPYSEKWYTATSGSLSDFIANRLSKNYDGNGGIGHQHDNFDLLQLLTYTAEYLLVAGKKIKAGYAEESYTFCDNMSQELITFLKGLVSEGLITAGNGIQFGKSFASGLTGHGGSITSAGHGELRSLRVNEWFETSEFRYNYVDVTTGEKWSAPGGGIIESVIMDTDPEGNELNTGVVTLKLEAGQIGAVAFDDLAMGMYHYESGNATEDYDDGKGNRRFAGFTTVFFRITEIIGTGLNSKFRFELRNASDNYPNPVSPTAMMHFVCFGNVSNKSRQSSMYQTRTYTRYLKNVDWWEYSFSNIAMQFGDLSNLSVFGADMTGYSAYVDSLYFTGKIEQLKKIVEDTLGTGDLRMEIDSSGGYFVIDNKIDTTLTAKVLRYFKNVTGEATRWEWTRESGTDLVDIASDAIWNENHSSARESVHITEDDVRTDSVKFICEATVGVAKVREEVTF
;
A
#
# COMPACT_ATOMS: atom_id res chain seq x y z
N MET A 1 57.37 -21.99 3.89
CA MET A 1 56.06 -21.58 3.33
C MET A 1 56.13 -21.37 1.80
N THR A 2 55.03 -21.65 1.08
CA THR A 2 54.76 -21.14 -0.29
C THR A 2 53.27 -20.78 -0.40
N ILE A 3 52.95 -19.57 -0.87
CA ILE A 3 51.56 -19.08 -0.98
C ILE A 3 51.02 -19.42 -2.38
N LEU A 4 49.88 -20.11 -2.44
CA LEU A 4 49.21 -20.56 -3.66
C LEU A 4 48.03 -19.68 -4.05
N GLN A 5 47.39 -19.05 -3.06
CA GLN A 5 46.28 -18.12 -3.21
C GLN A 5 46.32 -17.08 -2.10
N GLN A 6 45.94 -15.85 -2.42
CA GLN A 6 45.85 -14.71 -1.51
C GLN A 6 44.75 -13.73 -2.00
N PRO A 7 44.32 -12.76 -1.16
CA PRO A 7 43.53 -11.62 -1.60
C PRO A 7 44.19 -10.83 -2.73
N ASP A 8 43.35 -10.21 -3.57
CA ASP A 8 43.82 -9.22 -4.54
C ASP A 8 44.09 -7.89 -3.83
N ALA A 9 45.05 -7.10 -4.36
CA ALA A 9 45.51 -5.85 -3.74
C ALA A 9 44.39 -4.83 -3.45
N LEU A 10 43.30 -4.88 -4.23
CA LEU A 10 41.99 -4.32 -3.89
C LEU A 10 40.97 -5.46 -3.99
N SER A 11 40.20 -5.68 -2.92
CA SER A 11 39.22 -6.77 -2.80
C SER A 11 37.87 -6.27 -2.26
N LEU A 12 36.77 -6.93 -2.62
CA LEU A 12 35.47 -6.76 -1.97
C LEU A 12 35.40 -7.75 -0.79
N SER A 13 35.08 -7.32 0.43
CA SER A 13 35.21 -8.18 1.63
C SER A 13 34.31 -9.42 1.59
N GLY A 14 33.13 -9.33 0.97
CA GLY A 14 32.21 -10.46 0.76
C GLY A 14 32.67 -11.46 -0.31
N ASN A 15 33.63 -11.09 -1.17
CA ASN A 15 34.22 -11.90 -2.24
C ASN A 15 35.73 -12.13 -2.07
N ILE A 16 36.30 -11.81 -0.90
CA ILE A 16 37.75 -11.88 -0.71
C ILE A 16 38.26 -13.32 -0.84
N LYS A 17 39.38 -13.48 -1.54
CA LYS A 17 40.02 -14.79 -1.73
C LYS A 17 40.68 -15.23 -0.43
N ASP A 18 40.35 -16.44 0.04
CA ASP A 18 41.04 -17.07 1.17
C ASP A 18 42.55 -17.21 0.88
N PHE A 19 43.37 -17.14 1.92
CA PHE A 19 44.77 -17.55 1.80
C PHE A 19 44.84 -19.07 1.70
N ARG A 20 45.54 -19.59 0.68
CA ARG A 20 45.86 -21.01 0.55
C ARG A 20 47.37 -21.16 0.45
N ILE A 21 47.95 -21.93 1.38
CA ILE A 21 49.38 -21.92 1.65
C ILE A 21 49.86 -23.36 1.74
N SER A 22 50.91 -23.72 0.99
CA SER A 22 51.61 -24.99 1.16
C SER A 22 52.77 -24.82 2.13
N THR A 23 52.86 -25.71 3.11
CA THR A 23 53.91 -25.66 4.13
C THR A 23 54.20 -27.06 4.70
N PRO A 24 55.47 -27.42 4.96
CA PRO A 24 55.84 -28.70 5.59
C PRO A 24 55.64 -28.71 7.11
N GLY A 25 55.28 -27.56 7.72
CA GLY A 25 55.14 -27.41 9.17
C GLY A 25 54.27 -26.21 9.55
N LYS A 26 54.15 -25.96 10.85
CA LYS A 26 53.26 -24.93 11.42
C LYS A 26 53.64 -23.52 10.96
N ILE A 27 52.63 -22.69 10.72
CA ILE A 27 52.81 -21.25 10.43
C ILE A 27 52.08 -20.40 11.47
N SER A 28 52.69 -19.29 11.86
CA SER A 28 52.00 -18.21 12.59
C SER A 28 51.42 -17.22 11.59
N PHE A 29 50.16 -16.82 11.82
CA PHE A 29 49.43 -15.84 11.02
C PHE A 29 48.88 -14.73 11.91
N VAL A 30 49.14 -13.49 11.53
CA VAL A 30 48.63 -12.28 12.19
C VAL A 30 47.95 -11.38 11.16
N LEU A 31 46.71 -10.95 11.44
CA LEU A 31 45.99 -9.97 10.65
C LEU A 31 46.00 -8.61 11.36
N LEU A 32 46.58 -7.61 10.69
CA LEU A 32 46.70 -6.24 11.16
C LEU A 32 45.76 -5.31 10.39
N GLN A 33 45.11 -4.38 11.09
CA GLN A 33 44.43 -3.20 10.52
C GLN A 33 45.18 -1.95 11.00
N GLY A 34 45.91 -1.32 10.09
CA GLY A 34 46.91 -0.31 10.46
C GLY A 34 47.97 -0.90 11.40
N ALA A 35 47.96 -0.47 12.67
CA ALA A 35 48.84 -0.99 13.72
C ALA A 35 48.14 -1.94 14.72
N THR A 36 46.83 -2.20 14.55
CA THR A 36 46.02 -3.00 15.49
C THR A 36 45.97 -4.46 15.04
N GLU A 37 46.27 -5.38 15.95
CA GLU A 37 46.08 -6.82 15.74
C GLU A 37 44.60 -7.20 15.90
N ILE A 38 44.00 -7.76 14.85
CA ILE A 38 42.60 -8.26 14.86
C ILE A 38 42.57 -9.76 15.16
N LEU A 39 43.51 -10.51 14.58
CA LEU A 39 43.61 -11.96 14.68
C LEU A 39 45.07 -12.36 14.77
N SER A 40 45.39 -13.27 15.69
CA SER A 40 46.71 -13.90 15.79
C SER A 40 46.50 -15.38 16.15
N GLN A 41 46.87 -16.27 15.23
CA GLN A 41 46.68 -17.71 15.36
C GLN A 41 47.81 -18.49 14.69
N ASN A 42 48.08 -19.69 15.21
CA ASN A 42 49.01 -20.64 14.58
C ASN A 42 48.21 -21.75 13.88
N TYR A 43 48.59 -22.09 12.66
CA TYR A 43 47.93 -23.10 11.84
C TYR A 43 48.88 -24.26 11.54
N ASP A 44 48.44 -25.47 11.86
CA ASP A 44 49.08 -26.72 11.46
C ASP A 44 48.57 -27.14 10.06
N PRO A 45 49.42 -27.64 9.15
CA PRO A 45 49.01 -28.07 7.82
C PRO A 45 48.13 -29.34 7.85
N GLY A 46 47.21 -29.43 6.89
CA GLY A 46 46.39 -30.61 6.65
C GLY A 46 47.17 -31.81 6.13
N GLN A 47 46.49 -32.95 5.97
CA GLN A 47 47.09 -34.19 5.44
C GLN A 47 47.59 -34.05 3.98
N ASP A 48 47.17 -33.00 3.28
CA ASP A 48 47.60 -32.60 1.94
C ASP A 48 48.78 -31.61 1.95
N GLY A 49 49.28 -31.20 3.12
CA GLY A 49 50.33 -30.19 3.27
C GLY A 49 49.85 -28.75 3.03
N LEU A 50 48.54 -28.50 3.08
CA LEU A 50 47.95 -27.17 2.90
C LEU A 50 47.39 -26.60 4.20
N VAL A 51 47.52 -25.28 4.35
CA VAL A 51 46.73 -24.45 5.27
C VAL A 51 45.80 -23.58 4.42
N THR A 52 44.54 -23.45 4.84
CA THR A 52 43.58 -22.50 4.26
C THR A 52 43.06 -21.59 5.37
N ILE A 53 43.21 -20.28 5.20
CA ILE A 53 42.77 -19.27 6.16
C ILE A 53 41.71 -18.39 5.48
N SER A 54 40.46 -18.50 5.94
CA SER A 54 39.39 -17.62 5.48
C SER A 54 39.31 -16.36 6.34
N LEU A 55 39.24 -15.21 5.67
CA LEU A 55 39.25 -13.89 6.31
C LEU A 55 37.96 -13.09 6.10
N LYS A 56 37.00 -13.64 5.33
CA LYS A 56 35.78 -12.95 4.89
C LYS A 56 35.02 -12.31 6.05
N ASP A 57 34.57 -13.10 7.01
CA ASP A 57 33.69 -12.63 8.08
C ASP A 57 34.41 -11.68 9.05
N ILE A 58 35.72 -11.91 9.26
CA ILE A 58 36.58 -11.07 10.09
C ILE A 58 36.69 -9.68 9.44
N ILE A 59 37.18 -9.60 8.21
CA ILE A 59 37.37 -8.33 7.49
C ILE A 59 36.04 -7.61 7.25
N HIS A 60 34.98 -8.35 6.95
CA HIS A 60 33.65 -7.77 6.76
C HIS A 60 33.07 -7.19 8.06
N SER A 61 33.39 -7.75 9.23
CA SER A 61 32.98 -7.19 10.53
C SER A 61 33.83 -6.00 10.99
N CYS A 62 35.08 -5.86 10.53
CA CYS A 62 35.94 -4.69 10.77
C CYS A 62 35.56 -3.44 9.96
N LEU A 63 34.63 -3.54 9.00
CA LEU A 63 34.19 -2.46 8.13
C LEU A 63 32.70 -2.16 8.33
N SER A 64 32.30 -0.89 8.16
CA SER A 64 30.91 -0.45 8.31
C SER A 64 30.57 0.79 7.48
N PHE A 65 29.35 0.84 6.96
CA PHE A 65 28.74 2.07 6.41
C PHE A 65 28.32 3.02 7.54
N GLN A 66 28.41 4.34 7.31
CA GLN A 66 27.94 5.36 8.25
C GLN A 66 26.91 6.27 7.56
N LEU A 67 25.68 6.30 8.07
CA LEU A 67 24.63 7.17 7.55
C LEU A 67 24.72 8.57 8.20
N GLN A 68 24.77 9.62 7.39
CA GLN A 68 24.70 11.01 7.85
C GLN A 68 23.54 11.75 7.17
N GLU A 69 22.65 12.33 7.98
CA GLU A 69 21.54 13.18 7.52
C GLU A 69 22.06 14.59 7.15
N SER A 70 22.81 14.64 6.06
CA SER A 70 23.49 15.83 5.52
C SER A 70 23.06 16.08 4.07
N SER A 71 23.00 17.35 3.65
CA SER A 71 22.85 17.75 2.25
C SER A 71 24.18 17.93 1.51
N GLN A 72 25.31 17.74 2.18
CA GLN A 72 26.65 17.84 1.62
C GLN A 72 27.34 16.48 1.50
N VAL A 73 28.15 16.33 0.45
CA VAL A 73 28.89 15.09 0.16
C VAL A 73 29.88 14.80 1.29
N TYR A 74 29.89 13.56 1.79
CA TYR A 74 30.65 13.18 2.97
C TYR A 74 31.49 11.91 2.76
N LEU A 75 32.58 11.81 3.51
CA LEU A 75 33.49 10.67 3.50
C LEU A 75 32.87 9.48 4.25
N GLN A 76 33.09 8.28 3.75
CA GLN A 76 32.79 7.01 4.42
C GLN A 76 34.10 6.40 4.98
N PRO A 77 34.54 6.78 6.20
CA PRO A 77 35.88 6.44 6.71
C PRO A 77 36.05 4.95 7.01
N THR A 78 34.97 4.24 7.39
CA THR A 78 35.00 2.84 7.82
C THR A 78 34.56 1.84 6.74
N LEU A 79 34.23 2.31 5.53
CA LEU A 79 33.72 1.44 4.46
C LEU A 79 34.83 0.68 3.72
N ALA A 80 36.08 1.16 3.78
CA ALA A 80 37.21 0.50 3.14
C ALA A 80 38.52 0.74 3.89
N ASP A 81 39.30 -0.33 4.17
CA ASP A 81 40.51 -0.20 4.97
C ASP A 81 41.74 -1.07 4.58
N THR A 82 42.87 -0.62 5.12
CA THR A 82 44.28 -1.06 5.19
C THR A 82 44.60 -2.38 5.92
N PHE A 83 44.37 -3.57 5.35
CA PHE A 83 44.72 -4.84 6.01
C PHE A 83 46.12 -5.33 5.62
N THR A 84 46.87 -5.88 6.59
CA THR A 84 48.14 -6.59 6.35
C THR A 84 48.13 -7.96 7.01
N ALA A 85 48.30 -8.99 6.18
CA ALA A 85 48.46 -10.37 6.57
C ALA A 85 49.96 -10.68 6.77
N ARG A 86 50.37 -10.97 8.00
CA ARG A 86 51.75 -11.26 8.39
C ARG A 86 51.92 -12.74 8.68
N PHE A 87 52.93 -13.36 8.08
CA PHE A 87 53.24 -14.79 8.20
C PHE A 87 54.66 -15.04 8.70
N SER A 88 54.86 -16.12 9.46
CA SER A 88 56.17 -16.71 9.76
C SER A 88 56.09 -18.24 9.88
N ASP A 89 57.12 -18.95 9.39
CA ASP A 89 57.27 -20.41 9.53
C ASP A 89 57.85 -20.72 10.93
N GLU A 90 57.24 -21.63 11.70
CA GLU A 90 57.76 -22.06 13.02
C GLU A 90 59.19 -22.65 12.94
N TYR A 91 59.52 -23.26 11.81
CA TYR A 91 60.82 -23.88 11.52
C TYR A 91 61.81 -22.98 10.78
N VAL A 92 61.42 -21.76 10.38
CA VAL A 92 62.29 -20.82 9.66
C VAL A 92 62.20 -19.43 10.28
N VAL A 93 62.66 -19.33 11.52
CA VAL A 93 63.40 -18.14 11.93
C VAL A 93 64.70 -18.13 11.11
N ASN A 94 64.63 -17.56 9.91
CA ASN A 94 65.80 -16.91 9.33
C ASN A 94 65.98 -15.62 10.13
N PRO A 95 66.95 -15.52 11.03
CA PRO A 95 67.34 -14.22 11.55
C PRO A 95 67.87 -13.38 10.38
N ASP A 96 67.62 -12.08 10.41
CA ASP A 96 68.45 -11.15 9.65
C ASP A 96 69.88 -11.08 10.23
N ILE A 97 70.70 -10.13 9.78
CA ILE A 97 72.08 -9.96 10.29
C ILE A 97 72.09 -9.49 11.77
N SER A 98 70.98 -8.93 12.28
CA SER A 98 70.82 -8.51 13.69
C SER A 98 70.24 -9.57 14.63
N GLY A 99 69.46 -10.52 14.10
CA GLY A 99 68.85 -11.63 14.87
C GLY A 99 67.33 -11.72 14.77
N ASP A 100 66.66 -10.77 14.11
CA ASP A 100 65.20 -10.64 14.14
C ASP A 100 64.50 -11.60 13.15
N PRO A 101 63.31 -12.14 13.50
CA PRO A 101 62.58 -13.08 12.65
C PRO A 101 62.05 -12.40 11.37
N VAL A 102 62.41 -12.96 10.22
CA VAL A 102 61.90 -12.51 8.91
C VAL A 102 60.43 -12.89 8.73
N TYR A 103 59.56 -11.88 8.71
CA TYR A 103 58.14 -12.00 8.37
C TYR A 103 57.89 -11.87 6.86
N THR A 104 56.83 -12.53 6.38
CA THR A 104 56.24 -12.24 5.06
C THR A 104 54.96 -11.44 5.26
N ASP A 105 54.95 -10.17 4.86
CA ASP A 105 53.79 -9.29 4.94
C ASP A 105 53.11 -9.15 3.58
N ILE A 106 51.78 -9.31 3.55
CA ILE A 106 50.93 -9.10 2.38
C ILE A 106 49.86 -8.07 2.73
N THR A 107 50.03 -6.85 2.25
CA THR A 107 49.09 -5.74 2.40
C THR A 107 48.07 -5.72 1.25
N PHE A 108 46.79 -5.59 1.58
CA PHE A 108 45.69 -5.50 0.62
C PHE A 108 44.56 -4.62 1.19
N ARG A 109 43.84 -3.90 0.30
CA ARG A 109 42.73 -3.04 0.69
C ARG A 109 41.40 -3.74 0.47
N ALA A 110 40.55 -3.77 1.49
CA ALA A 110 39.23 -4.35 1.41
C ALA A 110 38.15 -3.26 1.45
N VAL A 111 37.18 -3.32 0.54
CA VAL A 111 35.95 -2.50 0.54
C VAL A 111 34.81 -3.37 1.05
N ARG A 112 33.93 -2.81 1.89
CA ARG A 112 32.71 -3.48 2.38
C ARG A 112 31.70 -3.61 1.25
N ALA A 113 31.78 -4.73 0.53
CA ALA A 113 30.93 -5.07 -0.60
C ALA A 113 30.94 -6.58 -0.82
N GLY A 114 29.89 -7.12 -1.43
CA GLY A 114 29.74 -8.50 -1.83
C GLY A 114 28.78 -8.63 -3.02
N ILE A 115 29.12 -9.48 -3.99
CA ILE A 115 28.37 -9.72 -5.22
C ILE A 115 28.30 -11.24 -5.44
N ASP A 116 27.09 -11.81 -5.64
CA ASP A 116 27.02 -13.24 -5.94
C ASP A 116 27.71 -13.57 -7.28
N ARG A 117 28.45 -14.68 -7.30
CA ARG A 117 29.21 -15.16 -8.46
C ARG A 117 30.08 -14.09 -9.15
N PHE A 118 30.68 -13.19 -8.37
CA PHE A 118 31.53 -12.12 -8.90
C PHE A 118 32.62 -12.66 -9.84
N ALA A 119 32.66 -12.13 -11.07
CA ALA A 119 33.48 -12.65 -12.18
C ALA A 119 34.41 -11.59 -12.81
N ASP A 120 34.43 -10.36 -12.26
CA ASP A 120 35.34 -9.28 -12.65
C ASP A 120 36.36 -9.01 -11.53
N THR A 121 37.25 -8.05 -11.71
CA THR A 121 38.12 -7.54 -10.64
C THR A 121 37.42 -6.45 -9.83
N ALA A 122 37.72 -6.36 -8.53
CA ALA A 122 37.20 -5.28 -7.69
C ALA A 122 37.57 -3.89 -8.24
N THR A 123 38.79 -3.74 -8.77
CA THR A 123 39.27 -2.50 -9.41
C THR A 123 38.38 -2.06 -10.56
N ASN A 124 38.10 -2.94 -11.53
CA ASN A 124 37.23 -2.62 -12.68
C ASN A 124 35.81 -2.24 -12.21
N PHE A 125 35.22 -3.10 -11.38
CA PHE A 125 33.84 -2.92 -10.93
C PHE A 125 33.66 -1.60 -10.15
N LEU A 126 34.54 -1.32 -9.19
CA LEU A 126 34.48 -0.11 -8.36
C LEU A 126 34.80 1.16 -9.15
N THR A 127 35.61 1.09 -10.21
CA THR A 127 35.80 2.25 -11.11
C THR A 127 34.53 2.59 -11.88
N GLN A 128 33.81 1.59 -12.40
CA GLN A 128 32.71 1.78 -13.36
C GLN A 128 31.32 1.92 -12.72
N ASN A 129 31.14 1.50 -11.46
CA ASN A 129 29.84 1.41 -10.83
C ASN A 129 29.76 2.22 -9.53
N PHE A 130 28.58 2.78 -9.28
CA PHE A 130 28.19 3.22 -7.94
C PHE A 130 27.90 2.00 -7.05
N LEU A 131 28.03 2.17 -5.73
CA LEU A 131 27.71 1.15 -4.73
C LEU A 131 26.19 1.11 -4.49
N THR A 132 25.44 0.75 -5.53
CA THR A 132 23.97 0.64 -5.49
C THR A 132 23.45 -0.38 -6.49
N TRP A 133 22.32 -1.01 -6.17
CA TRP A 133 21.54 -1.84 -7.09
C TRP A 133 20.26 -1.15 -7.58
N GLN A 134 20.06 0.13 -7.22
CA GLN A 134 18.93 0.95 -7.65
C GLN A 134 18.82 1.03 -9.19
N PRO A 135 17.60 1.19 -9.75
CA PRO A 135 17.43 1.50 -11.17
C PRO A 135 18.19 2.76 -11.58
N THR A 136 18.80 2.74 -12.77
CA THR A 136 19.61 3.85 -13.31
C THR A 136 18.79 5.10 -13.67
N VAL A 137 17.46 4.98 -13.67
CA VAL A 137 16.50 6.08 -13.79
C VAL A 137 15.47 5.89 -12.68
N LYS A 138 15.38 6.84 -11.73
CA LYS A 138 14.60 6.67 -10.50
C LYS A 138 13.59 7.82 -10.26
N PRO A 139 12.31 7.51 -9.95
CA PRO A 139 11.32 8.51 -9.51
C PRO A 139 11.56 8.92 -8.04
N VAL A 140 11.69 10.22 -7.79
CA VAL A 140 11.92 10.79 -6.45
C VAL A 140 10.88 11.86 -6.10
N THR A 141 10.47 11.91 -4.84
CA THR A 141 9.63 13.00 -4.33
C THR A 141 10.51 14.18 -3.91
N TYR A 142 9.92 15.32 -3.52
CA TYR A 142 10.69 16.48 -3.05
C TYR A 142 11.54 16.16 -1.81
N TYR A 143 11.05 15.24 -0.96
CA TYR A 143 11.64 14.91 0.34
C TYR A 143 12.17 13.49 0.47
N SER A 144 11.97 12.59 -0.49
CA SER A 144 12.51 11.22 -0.44
C SER A 144 14.04 11.27 -0.24
N PRO A 145 14.59 10.73 0.86
CA PRO A 145 16.03 10.79 1.12
C PRO A 145 16.78 9.91 0.13
N GLU A 146 17.63 10.52 -0.70
CA GLU A 146 18.38 9.82 -1.74
C GLU A 146 19.87 9.98 -1.52
N PHE A 147 20.59 8.87 -1.68
CA PHE A 147 22.03 8.79 -1.47
C PHE A 147 22.66 7.92 -2.56
N LEU A 148 23.85 8.29 -3.01
CA LEU A 148 24.62 7.54 -3.98
C LEU A 148 26.07 7.44 -3.48
N THR A 149 26.56 6.23 -3.28
CA THR A 149 27.90 6.00 -2.71
C THR A 149 28.86 5.52 -3.79
N TYR A 150 30.11 6.00 -3.77
CA TYR A 150 31.15 5.65 -4.75
C TYR A 150 32.49 5.39 -4.05
N TYR A 151 33.28 4.47 -4.59
CA TYR A 151 34.65 4.22 -4.14
C TYR A 151 35.63 4.73 -5.21
N ALA A 152 36.36 5.79 -4.90
CA ALA A 152 37.29 6.41 -5.82
C ALA A 152 38.56 5.56 -5.96
N VAL A 153 38.63 4.73 -7.00
CA VAL A 153 39.84 3.94 -7.33
C VAL A 153 41.00 4.86 -7.77
N VAL A 154 40.67 5.97 -8.45
CA VAL A 154 41.58 7.02 -8.92
C VAL A 154 41.04 8.40 -8.48
N PRO A 155 41.84 9.48 -8.51
CA PRO A 155 41.32 10.82 -8.24
C PRO A 155 40.27 11.21 -9.29
N CYS A 156 39.11 11.64 -8.83
CA CYS A 156 37.94 11.84 -9.69
C CYS A 156 37.00 12.92 -9.14
N ILE A 157 36.04 13.35 -9.96
CA ILE A 157 35.15 14.48 -9.71
C ILE A 157 33.71 14.01 -9.92
N VAL A 158 32.81 14.30 -8.97
CA VAL A 158 31.37 14.03 -9.14
C VAL A 158 30.68 15.22 -9.82
N LYS A 159 30.02 14.93 -10.95
CA LYS A 159 29.26 15.89 -11.76
C LYS A 159 27.76 15.65 -11.59
N LEU A 160 27.00 16.74 -11.68
CA LEU A 160 25.54 16.72 -11.84
C LEU A 160 25.13 17.66 -12.97
N ARG A 161 24.26 17.19 -13.86
CA ARG A 161 23.55 18.03 -14.84
C ARG A 161 22.07 18.04 -14.54
N ALA A 162 21.54 19.22 -14.25
CA ALA A 162 20.14 19.47 -14.06
C ALA A 162 19.50 19.87 -15.40
N TYR A 163 18.32 19.33 -15.69
CA TYR A 163 17.55 19.62 -16.90
C TYR A 163 16.19 20.20 -16.51
N PHE A 164 15.86 21.36 -17.08
CA PHE A 164 14.61 22.05 -16.83
C PHE A 164 13.70 21.87 -18.05
N THR A 165 12.42 21.59 -17.80
CA THR A 165 11.44 21.23 -18.83
C THR A 165 10.28 22.21 -18.85
N ASP A 166 9.68 22.40 -20.03
CA ASP A 166 8.40 23.12 -20.18
C ASP A 166 7.19 22.23 -19.84
N ASP A 167 5.99 22.80 -19.97
CA ASP A 167 4.69 22.14 -19.75
C ASP A 167 4.41 20.96 -20.72
N SER A 168 5.28 20.69 -21.70
CA SER A 168 5.22 19.49 -22.56
C SER A 168 6.20 18.39 -22.14
N GLY A 169 7.04 18.64 -21.13
CA GLY A 169 8.16 17.78 -20.76
C GLY A 169 9.40 17.95 -21.66
N SER A 170 9.41 18.94 -22.56
CA SER A 170 10.55 19.22 -23.44
C SER A 170 11.61 20.02 -22.70
N VAL A 171 12.89 19.64 -22.86
CA VAL A 171 14.01 20.33 -22.19
C VAL A 171 14.20 21.72 -22.78
N ILE A 172 14.05 22.76 -21.96
CA ILE A 172 14.25 24.17 -22.32
C ILE A 172 15.66 24.66 -21.97
N THR A 173 16.22 24.22 -20.84
CA THR A 173 17.58 24.60 -20.39
C THR A 173 18.23 23.46 -19.60
N GLN A 174 19.56 23.55 -19.42
CA GLN A 174 20.33 22.65 -18.56
C GLN A 174 21.39 23.44 -17.78
N LYS A 175 21.71 23.01 -16.56
CA LYS A 175 22.79 23.55 -15.71
C LYS A 175 23.73 22.43 -15.28
N ASP A 176 25.03 22.63 -15.47
CA ASP A 176 26.08 21.71 -15.02
C ASP A 176 26.72 22.22 -13.73
N ILE A 177 26.74 21.39 -12.69
CA ILE A 177 27.41 21.68 -11.42
C ILE A 177 28.40 20.55 -11.05
N THR A 178 29.46 20.92 -10.35
CA THR A 178 30.38 19.96 -9.72
C THR A 178 30.02 19.85 -8.25
N LEU A 179 29.77 18.64 -7.75
CA LEU A 179 29.29 18.44 -6.38
C LEU A 179 30.43 18.29 -5.35
N SER A 180 31.54 17.69 -5.75
CA SER A 180 32.73 17.43 -4.92
C SER A 180 33.87 16.84 -5.75
N ASP A 181 35.09 16.93 -5.22
CA ASP A 181 36.28 16.22 -5.70
C ASP A 181 36.60 15.05 -4.75
N PHE A 182 37.04 13.91 -5.29
CA PHE A 182 37.31 12.68 -4.54
C PHE A 182 38.78 12.25 -4.66
N GLU A 183 39.38 11.92 -3.52
CA GLU A 183 40.73 11.36 -3.44
C GLU A 183 40.71 9.84 -3.68
N ALA A 184 41.77 9.33 -4.32
CA ALA A 184 41.93 7.89 -4.55
C ALA A 184 42.01 7.08 -3.24
N GLY A 185 41.47 5.87 -3.28
CA GLY A 185 41.42 4.91 -2.17
C GLY A 185 40.29 5.14 -1.16
N LYS A 186 39.49 6.21 -1.30
CA LYS A 186 38.44 6.61 -0.35
C LYS A 186 37.03 6.35 -0.90
N ALA A 187 36.09 6.10 0.01
CA ALA A 187 34.67 6.02 -0.30
C ALA A 187 33.95 7.30 0.12
N TYR A 188 32.98 7.75 -0.68
CA TYR A 188 32.18 8.95 -0.43
C TYR A 188 30.70 8.68 -0.70
N THR A 189 29.83 9.30 0.10
CA THR A 189 28.37 9.29 -0.12
C THR A 189 27.90 10.68 -0.52
N ILE A 190 27.16 10.72 -1.63
CA ILE A 190 26.59 11.91 -2.25
C ILE A 190 25.10 11.97 -1.89
N PRO A 191 24.65 12.96 -1.09
CA PRO A 191 23.22 13.21 -0.89
C PRO A 191 22.62 13.80 -2.16
N LEU A 192 21.55 13.17 -2.65
CA LEU A 192 20.84 13.49 -3.89
C LEU A 192 19.33 13.65 -3.69
N GLN A 193 18.87 13.89 -2.45
CA GLN A 193 17.47 14.26 -2.20
C GLN A 193 17.09 15.47 -3.08
N TYR A 194 15.94 15.41 -3.75
CA TYR A 194 15.52 16.41 -4.75
C TYR A 194 15.61 17.86 -4.21
N ALA A 195 15.08 18.13 -3.01
CA ALA A 195 15.19 19.45 -2.37
C ALA A 195 16.64 19.90 -2.12
N SER A 196 17.55 18.98 -1.80
CA SER A 196 18.99 19.27 -1.62
C SER A 196 19.71 19.55 -2.95
N VAL A 197 19.20 19.01 -4.07
CA VAL A 197 19.69 19.32 -5.41
C VAL A 197 19.15 20.66 -5.90
N ALA A 198 17.84 20.92 -5.74
CA ALA A 198 17.23 22.23 -6.05
C ALA A 198 17.90 23.38 -5.25
N GLY A 199 18.20 23.17 -3.98
CA GLY A 199 18.95 24.15 -3.16
C GLY A 199 20.39 24.41 -3.60
N LYS A 200 20.97 23.58 -4.49
CA LYS A 200 22.28 23.80 -5.17
C LYS A 200 22.12 24.37 -6.58
N LEU A 201 20.89 24.63 -7.02
CA LEU A 201 20.49 25.18 -8.32
C LEU A 201 19.72 26.50 -8.15
N ASP A 202 20.04 27.26 -7.09
CA ASP A 202 19.39 28.53 -6.72
C ASP A 202 17.87 28.40 -6.41
N ASN A 203 17.42 27.21 -6.01
CA ASN A 203 16.02 26.79 -5.82
C ASN A 203 15.19 26.66 -7.12
N GLU A 204 15.84 26.61 -8.30
CA GLU A 204 15.16 26.17 -9.52
C GLU A 204 14.84 24.66 -9.44
N LEU A 205 13.70 24.28 -10.02
CA LEU A 205 13.16 22.92 -9.95
C LEU A 205 13.42 22.16 -11.27
N PRO A 206 14.44 21.28 -11.35
CA PRO A 206 14.69 20.50 -12.56
C PRO A 206 13.65 19.38 -12.72
N GLY A 207 13.22 19.12 -13.96
CA GLY A 207 12.36 17.96 -14.25
C GLY A 207 13.10 16.64 -13.95
N TYR A 208 14.39 16.61 -14.25
CA TYR A 208 15.31 15.53 -13.88
C TYR A 208 16.76 16.00 -13.80
N TYR A 209 17.62 15.23 -13.14
CA TYR A 209 19.06 15.44 -13.13
C TYR A 209 19.85 14.14 -13.27
N ASP A 210 20.98 14.24 -13.96
CA ASP A 210 21.93 13.18 -14.24
C ASP A 210 23.17 13.35 -13.36
N VAL A 211 23.64 12.25 -12.74
CA VAL A 211 24.85 12.22 -11.90
C VAL A 211 25.84 11.19 -12.42
N TRP A 212 27.12 11.57 -12.50
CA TRP A 212 28.21 10.68 -12.93
C TRP A 212 29.57 11.09 -12.33
N ILE A 213 30.55 10.20 -12.45
CA ILE A 213 31.95 10.45 -12.06
C ILE A 213 32.82 10.65 -13.30
N GLU A 214 33.73 11.63 -13.26
CA GLU A 214 34.80 11.85 -14.25
C GLU A 214 36.18 11.73 -13.60
N ASN A 215 37.20 11.25 -14.32
CA ASN A 215 38.58 11.41 -13.87
C ASN A 215 39.05 12.88 -14.00
N THR A 216 40.26 13.19 -13.52
CA THR A 216 40.87 14.52 -13.64
C THR A 216 41.16 14.99 -15.08
N GLU A 217 40.92 14.14 -16.09
CA GLU A 217 41.09 14.44 -17.52
C GLU A 217 39.73 14.69 -18.23
N GLY A 218 38.61 14.62 -17.49
CA GLY A 218 37.26 14.77 -18.04
C GLY A 218 36.68 13.48 -18.66
N VAL A 219 37.33 12.33 -18.48
CA VAL A 219 36.81 11.04 -18.96
C VAL A 219 35.81 10.49 -17.95
N ARG A 220 34.56 10.31 -18.37
CA ARG A 220 33.51 9.70 -17.54
C ARG A 220 33.87 8.24 -17.21
N LEU A 221 33.92 7.92 -15.91
CA LEU A 221 34.23 6.59 -15.39
C LEU A 221 32.98 5.72 -15.24
N THR A 222 31.86 6.30 -14.77
CA THR A 222 30.63 5.56 -14.46
C THR A 222 29.59 5.60 -15.59
N TYR A 223 28.53 4.82 -15.43
CA TYR A 223 27.24 5.14 -16.06
C TYR A 223 26.64 6.42 -15.46
N ILE A 224 25.56 6.93 -16.07
CA ILE A 224 24.77 8.05 -15.55
C ILE A 224 23.65 7.50 -14.66
N GLN A 225 23.58 7.97 -13.42
CA GLN A 225 22.45 7.75 -12.53
C GLN A 225 21.48 8.95 -12.66
N ARG A 226 20.26 8.71 -13.13
CA ARG A 226 19.23 9.74 -13.31
C ARG A 226 18.18 9.68 -12.20
N TYR A 227 17.79 10.84 -11.71
CA TYR A 227 16.65 11.01 -10.81
C TYR A 227 15.67 12.02 -11.43
N TYR A 228 14.37 11.74 -11.36
CA TYR A 228 13.33 12.61 -11.90
C TYR A 228 12.21 12.84 -10.89
N ALA A 229 11.60 14.03 -10.92
CA ALA A 229 10.51 14.37 -10.01
C ALA A 229 9.31 13.43 -10.19
N SER A 230 8.67 13.05 -9.10
CA SER A 230 7.50 12.18 -9.06
C SER A 230 6.66 12.48 -7.83
N ASP A 231 5.35 12.60 -8.05
CA ASP A 231 4.30 12.65 -7.03
C ASP A 231 4.34 11.42 -6.12
N MET A 232 3.76 11.54 -4.92
CA MET A 232 3.55 10.40 -4.01
C MET A 232 2.50 9.44 -4.57
N LEU A 233 2.76 8.13 -4.45
CA LEU A 233 1.91 7.07 -5.01
C LEU A 233 0.76 6.67 -4.07
N SER A 234 0.78 7.14 -2.82
CA SER A 234 -0.22 6.88 -1.77
C SER A 234 0.00 7.84 -0.60
N GLU A 235 -1.07 8.22 0.11
CA GLU A 235 -0.98 8.89 1.43
C GLU A 235 -0.24 8.01 2.46
N GLN A 236 -0.25 6.68 2.25
CA GLN A 236 0.47 5.71 3.09
C GLN A 236 1.91 5.46 2.60
N GLU A 237 2.45 6.26 1.67
CA GLU A 237 3.83 6.08 1.19
C GLU A 237 4.86 6.30 2.30
N GLN A 238 5.74 5.32 2.49
CA GLN A 238 6.86 5.38 3.42
C GLN A 238 8.17 5.17 2.66
N TRP A 239 9.21 5.91 3.03
CA TRP A 239 10.55 5.75 2.46
C TRP A 239 11.37 4.87 3.40
N ILE A 240 11.77 3.70 2.92
CA ILE A 240 12.62 2.74 3.64
C ILE A 240 14.01 2.76 3.02
N LEU A 241 15.03 2.81 3.87
CA LEU A 241 16.43 2.82 3.49
C LEU A 241 17.14 1.60 4.07
N PHE A 242 18.09 1.03 3.32
CA PHE A 242 18.88 -0.10 3.80
C PHE A 242 20.30 -0.09 3.26
N GLU A 243 21.25 -0.59 4.05
CA GLU A 243 22.61 -0.84 3.59
C GLU A 243 22.57 -1.99 2.57
N ASN A 244 22.95 -1.71 1.33
CA ASN A 244 22.94 -2.70 0.24
C ASN A 244 24.19 -3.60 0.31
N SER A 245 24.19 -4.71 -0.42
CA SER A 245 25.32 -5.66 -0.48
C SER A 245 26.60 -5.05 -1.07
N LEU A 246 26.54 -3.93 -1.77
CA LEU A 246 27.70 -3.16 -2.25
C LEU A 246 28.26 -2.18 -1.21
N GLY A 247 27.65 -2.06 -0.03
CA GLY A 247 28.07 -1.14 1.03
C GLY A 247 27.67 0.33 0.82
N GLY A 248 26.79 0.62 -0.13
CA GLY A 248 26.05 1.88 -0.13
C GLY A 248 24.76 1.78 0.67
N ILE A 249 23.95 2.83 0.63
CA ILE A 249 22.58 2.82 1.15
C ILE A 249 21.59 3.02 0.00
N ASP A 250 20.57 2.18 -0.03
CA ASP A 250 19.52 2.17 -1.05
C ASP A 250 18.17 2.55 -0.45
N THR A 251 17.47 3.48 -1.09
CA THR A 251 16.12 3.95 -0.70
C THR A 251 15.05 3.34 -1.59
N PHE A 252 13.95 2.83 -1.04
CA PHE A 252 12.75 2.47 -1.81
C PHE A 252 11.47 3.09 -1.21
N ARG A 253 10.46 3.24 -2.07
CA ARG A 253 9.16 3.85 -1.76
C ARG A 253 8.13 2.74 -1.57
N ALA A 254 7.64 2.54 -0.35
CA ALA A 254 6.62 1.54 -0.04
C ALA A 254 5.24 2.20 0.11
N TYR A 255 4.39 2.04 -0.90
CA TYR A 255 3.13 2.78 -1.05
C TYR A 255 1.87 1.90 -0.93
N GLY A 256 2.04 0.59 -0.75
CA GLY A 256 0.96 -0.33 -0.39
C GLY A 256 0.47 -0.14 1.06
N SER A 257 -0.52 -0.95 1.46
CA SER A 257 -1.11 -0.91 2.81
C SER A 257 -0.08 -0.98 3.93
N SER A 258 -0.41 -0.34 5.06
CA SER A 258 0.31 -0.53 6.32
C SER A 258 -0.65 -0.90 7.45
N ASP A 259 -0.38 -2.01 8.10
CA ASP A 259 -1.16 -2.57 9.19
C ASP A 259 -0.37 -2.50 10.50
N PHE A 260 -1.05 -2.31 11.63
CA PHE A 260 -0.42 -2.12 12.94
C PHE A 260 -0.92 -3.16 13.95
N THR A 261 0.02 -3.75 14.70
CA THR A 261 -0.28 -4.70 15.78
C THR A 261 0.42 -4.22 17.07
N GLY A 262 -0.38 -3.93 18.09
CA GLY A 262 0.09 -3.69 19.45
C GLY A 262 -0.16 -4.93 20.31
N GLU A 263 0.91 -5.54 20.81
CA GLU A 263 0.85 -6.69 21.71
C GLU A 263 1.24 -6.24 23.12
N HIS A 264 0.43 -6.61 24.11
CA HIS A 264 0.62 -6.24 25.51
C HIS A 264 0.54 -7.47 26.41
N THR A 265 1.64 -7.84 27.06
CA THR A 265 1.68 -8.92 28.06
C THR A 265 1.69 -8.32 29.46
N HIS A 266 0.56 -8.47 30.16
CA HIS A 266 0.35 -7.95 31.50
C HIS A 266 0.91 -8.92 32.54
N ASN A 267 2.08 -8.62 33.10
CA ASN A 267 2.69 -9.42 34.16
C ASN A 267 2.08 -8.97 35.51
N ILE A 268 1.25 -9.83 36.08
CA ILE A 268 0.55 -9.62 37.35
C ILE A 268 1.17 -10.53 38.42
N ALA A 269 1.25 -10.04 39.64
CA ALA A 269 1.57 -10.80 40.84
C ALA A 269 0.41 -10.68 41.84
N GLU A 270 0.08 -11.76 42.52
CA GLU A 270 -0.98 -11.81 43.53
C GLU A 270 -0.36 -11.79 44.94
N ILE A 271 -0.81 -10.88 45.79
CA ILE A 271 -0.33 -10.69 47.16
C ILE A 271 -1.55 -10.41 48.04
N GLU A 272 -1.78 -11.25 49.06
CA GLU A 272 -2.88 -11.11 50.03
C GLU A 272 -4.23 -10.84 49.35
N ASP A 273 -4.62 -11.75 48.45
CA ASP A 273 -5.85 -11.72 47.63
C ASP A 273 -6.02 -10.48 46.73
N ASN A 274 -4.96 -9.68 46.55
CA ASN A 274 -4.93 -8.51 45.66
C ASN A 274 -4.01 -8.75 44.45
N SER A 275 -4.55 -8.58 43.25
CA SER A 275 -3.79 -8.60 42.00
C SER A 275 -3.08 -7.27 41.74
N LEU A 276 -1.75 -7.31 41.63
CA LEU A 276 -0.88 -6.18 41.31
C LEU A 276 -0.20 -6.38 39.96
N GLU A 277 -0.53 -5.57 38.96
CA GLU A 277 0.24 -5.46 37.73
C GLU A 277 1.59 -4.78 38.00
N TYR A 278 2.70 -5.44 37.65
CA TYR A 278 4.06 -4.93 37.94
C TYR A 278 4.93 -4.69 36.70
N ARG A 279 4.57 -5.27 35.53
CA ARG A 279 5.24 -5.00 34.25
C ARG A 279 4.29 -5.27 33.07
N VAL A 280 4.14 -4.32 32.15
CA VAL A 280 3.47 -4.57 30.86
C VAL A 280 4.53 -4.61 29.76
N ASP A 281 4.81 -5.79 29.23
CA ASP A 281 5.68 -5.92 28.07
C ASP A 281 4.89 -5.52 26.82
N THR A 282 5.40 -4.54 26.08
CA THR A 282 4.69 -3.93 24.93
C THR A 282 5.53 -4.07 23.67
N GLU A 283 5.07 -4.90 22.73
CA GLU A 283 5.60 -4.94 21.37
C GLU A 283 4.71 -4.11 20.44
N ARG A 284 5.33 -3.40 19.49
CA ARG A 284 4.63 -2.64 18.43
C ARG A 284 5.20 -3.06 17.09
N LYS A 285 4.41 -3.82 16.34
CA LYS A 285 4.76 -4.39 15.04
C LYS A 285 3.97 -3.65 13.95
N PHE A 286 4.62 -3.42 12.83
CA PHE A 286 4.08 -2.72 11.67
C PHE A 286 4.29 -3.62 10.46
N GLN A 287 3.20 -4.11 9.87
CA GLN A 287 3.26 -4.84 8.61
C GLN A 287 3.11 -3.84 7.46
N LYS A 288 4.00 -3.91 6.48
CA LYS A 288 4.06 -2.98 5.35
C LYS A 288 4.12 -3.72 4.04
N ASN A 289 3.18 -3.41 3.15
CA ASN A 289 3.17 -3.82 1.76
C ASN A 289 3.96 -2.81 0.91
N THR A 290 4.80 -3.29 -0.01
CA THR A 290 5.60 -2.43 -0.89
C THR A 290 4.76 -1.57 -1.83
N GLY A 291 3.52 -1.99 -2.15
CA GLY A 291 2.86 -1.58 -3.39
C GLY A 291 3.36 -2.42 -4.56
N HIS A 292 2.90 -2.12 -5.78
CA HIS A 292 3.24 -2.88 -6.98
C HIS A 292 4.70 -2.69 -7.39
N LEU A 293 5.38 -3.81 -7.67
CA LEU A 293 6.78 -3.86 -8.09
C LEU A 293 6.90 -4.32 -9.54
N ASN A 294 7.64 -3.55 -10.34
CA ASN A 294 8.06 -3.94 -11.68
C ASN A 294 9.17 -5.01 -11.64
N ALA A 295 9.49 -5.60 -12.79
CA ALA A 295 10.41 -6.74 -12.86
C ALA A 295 11.85 -6.42 -12.41
N GLN A 296 12.31 -5.16 -12.51
CA GLN A 296 13.62 -4.73 -11.99
C GLN A 296 13.57 -4.45 -10.49
N GLU A 297 12.53 -3.78 -10.01
CA GLU A 297 12.32 -3.48 -8.59
C GLU A 297 12.26 -4.76 -7.75
N ARG A 298 11.53 -5.79 -8.22
CA ARG A 298 11.50 -7.12 -7.57
C ARG A 298 12.90 -7.67 -7.31
N ARG A 299 13.77 -7.66 -8.34
CA ARG A 299 15.11 -8.26 -8.26
C ARG A 299 16.05 -7.47 -7.36
N TRP A 300 16.03 -6.14 -7.44
CA TRP A 300 16.81 -5.26 -6.58
C TRP A 300 16.37 -5.38 -5.11
N LEU A 301 15.06 -5.35 -4.85
CA LEU A 301 14.52 -5.35 -3.49
C LEU A 301 14.74 -6.68 -2.75
N LEU A 302 15.20 -7.74 -3.40
CA LEU A 302 15.68 -8.96 -2.71
C LEU A 302 16.84 -8.66 -1.75
N ASP A 303 17.66 -7.63 -2.02
CA ASP A 303 18.82 -7.24 -1.21
C ASP A 303 18.44 -6.52 0.10
N PHE A 304 17.22 -5.96 0.17
CA PHE A 304 16.68 -5.37 1.41
C PHE A 304 16.54 -6.42 2.52
N PHE A 305 15.99 -7.59 2.21
CA PHE A 305 15.66 -8.60 3.21
C PHE A 305 16.87 -9.09 4.04
N PRO A 306 18.02 -9.51 3.43
CA PRO A 306 19.21 -9.93 4.19
C PRO A 306 20.00 -8.77 4.82
N SER A 307 19.76 -7.51 4.45
CA SER A 307 20.48 -6.36 5.02
C SER A 307 20.30 -6.25 6.54
N LEU A 308 21.38 -6.00 7.28
CA LEU A 308 21.33 -5.84 8.74
C LEU A 308 21.01 -4.40 9.18
N SER A 309 21.28 -3.42 8.32
CA SER A 309 21.15 -1.99 8.65
C SER A 309 19.96 -1.41 7.89
N LYS A 310 18.80 -1.30 8.54
CA LYS A 310 17.53 -0.83 7.96
C LYS A 310 16.98 0.39 8.70
N TYR A 311 16.38 1.33 7.96
CA TYR A 311 15.80 2.57 8.46
C TYR A 311 14.47 2.88 7.77
N ILE A 312 13.60 3.63 8.43
CA ILE A 312 12.40 4.23 7.86
C ILE A 312 12.42 5.75 8.11
N TYR A 313 12.02 6.54 7.11
CA TYR A 313 11.85 7.98 7.29
C TYR A 313 10.51 8.27 7.97
N THR A 314 10.54 8.92 9.14
CA THR A 314 9.33 9.23 9.92
C THR A 314 9.25 10.72 10.25
N GLY A 315 8.38 11.43 9.53
CA GLY A 315 8.12 12.87 9.70
C GLY A 315 9.26 13.76 9.21
N SER A 316 10.38 13.76 9.92
CA SER A 316 11.51 14.67 9.66
C SER A 316 12.90 14.08 9.98
N TYR A 317 13.00 12.77 10.24
CA TYR A 317 14.26 12.09 10.54
C TYR A 317 14.21 10.60 10.16
N LEU A 318 15.37 10.00 9.98
CA LEU A 318 15.55 8.56 9.75
C LEU A 318 15.60 7.79 11.08
N ARG A 319 14.75 6.75 11.20
CA ARG A 319 14.63 5.93 12.40
C ARG A 319 14.99 4.47 12.11
N PRO A 320 15.88 3.81 12.88
CA PRO A 320 16.28 2.43 12.62
C PRO A 320 15.14 1.44 12.90
N ILE A 321 15.04 0.40 12.07
CA ILE A 321 14.02 -0.65 12.16
C ILE A 321 14.65 -2.05 12.13
N VAL A 322 13.99 -3.00 12.79
CA VAL A 322 14.28 -4.43 12.69
C VAL A 322 13.10 -5.09 11.98
N VAL A 323 13.35 -5.70 10.82
CA VAL A 323 12.37 -6.56 10.15
C VAL A 323 12.35 -7.90 10.87
N THR A 324 11.17 -8.32 11.32
CA THR A 324 10.96 -9.59 12.04
C THR A 324 10.43 -10.69 11.14
N GLU A 325 9.70 -10.35 10.08
CA GLU A 325 9.05 -11.28 9.15
C GLU A 325 9.04 -10.70 7.74
N SER A 326 9.03 -11.56 6.72
CA SER A 326 8.91 -11.12 5.32
C SER A 326 8.30 -12.20 4.44
N ASN A 327 7.29 -11.83 3.64
CA ASN A 327 6.81 -12.61 2.52
C ASN A 327 7.35 -12.01 1.21
N VAL A 328 8.16 -12.82 0.50
CA VAL A 328 8.92 -12.44 -0.71
C VAL A 328 8.61 -13.38 -1.88
N THR A 329 7.38 -13.92 -1.95
CA THR A 329 6.93 -14.78 -3.05
C THR A 329 6.31 -13.97 -4.19
N TYR A 330 6.56 -14.37 -5.45
CA TYR A 330 5.84 -13.85 -6.61
C TYR A 330 5.71 -14.92 -7.70
N THR A 331 4.66 -14.84 -8.51
CA THR A 331 4.50 -15.66 -9.72
C THR A 331 4.90 -14.84 -10.95
N ASP A 332 5.78 -15.35 -11.81
CA ASP A 332 6.26 -14.61 -13.01
C ASP A 332 5.15 -14.24 -14.02
N ARG A 333 4.00 -14.95 -13.95
CA ARG A 333 2.82 -14.67 -14.78
C ARG A 333 1.83 -13.70 -14.15
N GLU A 334 2.01 -13.34 -12.88
CA GLU A 334 1.09 -12.47 -12.14
C GLU A 334 1.71 -11.07 -12.02
N LEU A 335 1.08 -10.14 -12.75
CA LEU A 335 1.41 -8.73 -12.81
C LEU A 335 0.16 -7.93 -12.45
N PRO A 336 0.22 -7.01 -11.47
CA PRO A 336 1.37 -6.69 -10.62
C PRO A 336 1.65 -7.74 -9.53
N SER A 337 2.83 -7.68 -8.92
CA SER A 337 3.15 -8.37 -7.66
C SER A 337 3.75 -7.36 -6.67
N ASN A 338 3.82 -7.75 -5.41
CA ASN A 338 4.31 -6.95 -4.29
C ASN A 338 5.06 -7.85 -3.30
N TYR A 339 5.80 -7.26 -2.36
CA TYR A 339 6.30 -7.95 -1.17
C TYR A 339 5.66 -7.34 0.09
N THR A 340 5.68 -8.08 1.19
CA THR A 340 5.17 -7.64 2.49
C THR A 340 6.15 -7.99 3.58
N PHE A 341 6.42 -7.06 4.51
CA PHE A 341 7.32 -7.31 5.64
C PHE A 341 6.77 -6.72 6.94
N THR A 342 7.04 -7.41 8.06
CA THR A 342 6.70 -6.95 9.40
C THR A 342 7.96 -6.38 10.06
N TYR A 343 7.89 -5.17 10.61
CA TYR A 343 9.01 -4.52 11.30
C TYR A 343 8.61 -3.93 12.66
N LYS A 344 9.61 -3.72 13.51
CA LYS A 344 9.51 -2.88 14.72
C LYS A 344 10.65 -1.87 14.77
N TYR A 345 10.45 -0.74 15.43
CA TYR A 345 11.51 0.25 15.62
C TYR A 345 12.62 -0.32 16.53
N ALA A 346 13.88 -0.18 16.13
CA ALA A 346 15.02 -0.76 16.86
C ALA A 346 15.24 -0.12 18.25
N ASP A 347 14.76 1.11 18.43
CA ASP A 347 14.83 1.93 19.65
C ASP A 347 13.49 1.95 20.43
N ALA A 348 12.58 1.03 20.14
CA ALA A 348 11.22 1.05 20.69
C ALA A 348 11.16 1.10 22.22
N ARG A 349 10.25 1.93 22.74
CA ARG A 349 9.91 2.06 24.17
C ARG A 349 8.38 2.02 24.32
N PRO A 350 7.84 1.59 25.48
CA PRO A 350 6.40 1.50 25.70
C PRO A 350 5.68 2.86 25.64
N PHE A 351 6.38 3.95 25.93
CA PHE A 351 5.84 5.31 25.90
C PHE A 351 5.28 5.71 24.52
N LEU A 352 4.34 6.65 24.50
CA LEU A 352 3.80 7.26 23.28
C LEU A 352 4.61 8.49 22.90
N ASN A 353 4.88 8.66 21.60
CA ASN A 353 5.48 9.86 21.02
C ASN A 353 4.60 10.35 19.87
N ILE A 354 3.51 11.05 20.21
CA ILE A 354 2.53 11.57 19.25
C ILE A 354 2.95 13.00 18.86
N PRO A 355 3.20 13.29 17.57
CA PRO A 355 3.44 14.66 17.10
C PRO A 355 2.32 15.61 17.54
N ARG A 356 2.67 16.80 18.03
CA ARG A 356 1.71 17.84 18.43
C ARG A 356 1.42 18.87 17.35
N THR A 357 2.06 18.72 16.20
CA THR A 357 1.89 19.50 14.99
C THR A 357 1.70 18.52 13.86
N GLU A 358 0.68 18.73 13.03
CA GLU A 358 0.56 18.01 11.76
C GLU A 358 1.83 18.23 10.91
N PRO A 359 2.29 17.24 10.15
CA PRO A 359 3.28 17.47 9.10
C PRO A 359 2.80 18.59 8.19
N ALA A 360 3.70 19.50 7.81
CA ALA A 360 3.35 20.57 6.89
C ALA A 360 3.06 19.96 5.51
N GLY A 361 1.75 19.89 5.18
CA GLY A 361 1.14 18.98 4.21
C GLY A 361 1.82 18.82 2.85
N ASP A 362 1.46 17.71 2.20
CA ASP A 362 2.24 17.10 1.13
C ASP A 362 2.56 18.07 -0.01
N LEU A 363 3.86 18.18 -0.30
CA LEU A 363 4.37 19.04 -1.37
C LEU A 363 4.42 18.26 -2.68
N ASN A 364 3.36 18.38 -3.47
CA ASN A 364 3.35 17.83 -4.81
C ASN A 364 4.22 18.70 -5.74
N ILE A 365 5.25 18.10 -6.35
CA ILE A 365 6.02 18.76 -7.40
C ILE A 365 5.22 18.62 -8.69
N THR A 366 4.97 19.73 -9.40
CA THR A 366 4.41 19.65 -10.75
C THR A 366 5.44 19.05 -11.71
N VAL A 367 5.42 17.73 -11.88
CA VAL A 367 5.77 17.12 -13.17
C VAL A 367 4.73 17.62 -14.17
N PRO A 368 5.10 18.16 -15.36
CA PRO A 368 4.18 18.94 -16.17
C PRO A 368 2.96 18.14 -16.66
N GLY A 369 1.80 18.44 -16.06
CA GLY A 369 0.49 17.83 -16.34
C GLY A 369 -0.49 18.05 -15.17
N VAL A 370 -1.55 18.84 -15.41
CA VAL A 370 -2.43 19.50 -14.40
C VAL A 370 -1.67 20.38 -13.37
N GLY A 371 -2.33 21.35 -12.73
CA GLY A 371 -1.57 22.31 -11.91
C GLY A 371 -2.36 23.36 -11.10
N SER A 372 -1.58 24.27 -10.48
CA SER A 372 -1.99 25.53 -9.82
C SER A 372 -2.82 25.38 -8.52
N PHE A 373 -2.61 26.08 -7.39
CA PHE A 373 -1.67 27.15 -6.95
C PHE A 373 -1.69 27.13 -5.38
N THR A 374 -0.79 27.68 -4.55
CA THR A 374 0.32 28.66 -4.65
C THR A 374 1.32 28.39 -3.50
N VAL A 375 2.55 28.94 -3.54
CA VAL A 375 3.57 28.73 -2.48
C VAL A 375 3.70 29.92 -1.50
N PRO A 376 3.48 29.74 -0.19
CA PRO A 376 4.08 30.55 0.87
C PRO A 376 5.41 29.93 1.35
N PRO A 377 6.48 30.72 1.58
CA PRO A 377 7.79 30.20 2.00
C PRO A 377 7.75 29.57 3.41
N ARG A 378 8.45 28.45 3.61
CA ARG A 378 8.48 27.73 4.89
C ARG A 378 9.56 28.30 5.83
N LEU A 379 9.36 28.14 7.14
CA LEU A 379 10.17 28.79 8.19
C LEU A 379 11.68 28.46 8.21
N VAL A 380 12.11 27.47 7.42
CA VAL A 380 13.53 27.08 7.24
C VAL A 380 14.26 27.96 6.21
N GLU A 381 13.52 28.63 5.33
CA GLU A 381 14.06 29.51 4.27
C GLU A 381 14.43 30.92 4.81
N PHE A 382 14.01 31.24 6.04
CA PHE A 382 14.36 32.49 6.71
C PHE A 382 15.58 32.30 7.64
N PRO A 383 16.56 33.24 7.65
CA PRO A 383 17.66 33.21 8.60
C PRO A 383 17.12 33.39 10.02
N ARG A 384 17.38 32.43 10.91
CA ARG A 384 16.96 32.47 12.31
C ARG A 384 17.56 33.70 13.01
N LEU A 385 16.71 34.67 13.34
CA LEU A 385 17.15 35.84 14.10
C LEU A 385 17.58 35.40 15.51
N PRO A 386 18.82 35.69 15.96
CA PRO A 386 19.16 35.51 17.37
C PRO A 386 18.32 36.48 18.21
N LEU A 387 17.81 36.01 19.37
CA LEU A 387 17.00 36.82 20.26
C LEU A 387 17.84 37.98 20.84
N THR A 388 17.59 39.19 20.36
CA THR A 388 18.15 40.43 20.90
C THR A 388 17.14 41.12 21.82
N GLU A 389 17.56 42.18 22.50
CA GLU A 389 16.72 42.98 23.39
C GLU A 389 15.51 43.62 22.68
N GLY A 390 15.60 43.83 21.37
CA GLY A 390 14.51 44.34 20.52
C GLY A 390 13.48 43.28 20.07
N ALA A 391 13.61 42.01 20.50
CA ALA A 391 12.63 40.97 20.18
C ALA A 391 11.32 41.20 20.94
N LEU A 392 10.24 41.50 20.22
CA LEU A 392 8.91 41.77 20.75
C LEU A 392 8.05 40.49 20.77
N PHE A 393 7.51 40.16 21.94
CA PHE A 393 6.56 39.06 22.16
C PHE A 393 5.16 39.65 22.37
N PRO A 394 4.11 39.16 21.67
CA PRO A 394 2.74 39.53 21.98
C PRO A 394 2.31 38.89 23.31
N VAL A 395 1.72 39.69 24.20
CA VAL A 395 1.26 39.26 25.52
C VAL A 395 -0.15 39.78 25.75
N GLN A 396 -1.07 38.90 26.14
CA GLN A 396 -2.43 39.25 26.54
C GLN A 396 -2.54 39.23 28.07
N ASP A 397 -3.29 40.17 28.64
CA ASP A 397 -3.65 40.14 30.06
C ASP A 397 -4.79 39.10 30.23
N PRO A 398 -4.70 38.12 31.15
CA PRO A 398 -5.78 37.14 31.35
C PRO A 398 -7.13 37.75 31.80
N TYR A 399 -7.16 39.04 32.15
CA TYR A 399 -8.36 39.80 32.48
C TYR A 399 -8.68 40.92 31.46
N SER A 400 -8.05 40.92 30.27
CA SER A 400 -8.37 41.85 29.19
C SER A 400 -8.22 41.24 27.79
N GLU A 401 -9.20 41.43 26.93
CA GLU A 401 -9.11 41.01 25.51
C GLU A 401 -8.01 41.76 24.73
N LYS A 402 -7.44 42.82 25.30
CA LYS A 402 -6.40 43.65 24.66
C LYS A 402 -5.03 42.98 24.70
N TRP A 403 -4.38 42.97 23.55
CA TRP A 403 -3.02 42.49 23.35
C TRP A 403 -2.00 43.64 23.48
N TYR A 404 -0.87 43.32 24.09
CA TYR A 404 0.28 44.19 24.31
C TYR A 404 1.55 43.54 23.72
N THR A 405 2.69 44.23 23.79
CA THR A 405 3.99 43.64 23.46
C THR A 405 4.98 43.83 24.60
N ALA A 406 5.82 42.81 24.82
CA ALA A 406 6.89 42.79 25.82
C ALA A 406 8.23 42.43 25.17
N THR A 407 9.35 42.93 25.70
CA THR A 407 10.69 42.59 25.19
C THR A 407 11.26 41.35 25.85
N SER A 408 12.17 40.67 25.16
CA SER A 408 13.00 39.58 25.72
C SER A 408 13.63 39.93 27.08
N GLY A 409 14.19 41.14 27.21
CA GLY A 409 14.74 41.66 28.47
C GLY A 409 13.69 41.76 29.59
N SER A 410 12.54 42.36 29.31
CA SER A 410 11.46 42.52 30.31
C SER A 410 10.92 41.18 30.85
N LEU A 411 10.91 40.14 30.02
CA LEU A 411 10.51 38.79 30.42
C LEU A 411 11.59 38.11 31.27
N SER A 412 12.87 38.31 30.94
CA SER A 412 14.01 37.86 31.74
C SER A 412 14.00 38.48 33.14
N ASP A 413 13.82 39.80 33.24
CA ASP A 413 13.75 40.51 34.52
C ASP A 413 12.56 40.06 35.37
N PHE A 414 11.41 39.77 34.75
CA PHE A 414 10.25 39.20 35.46
C PHE A 414 10.55 37.82 36.03
N ILE A 415 11.17 36.93 35.26
CA ILE A 415 11.55 35.58 35.71
C ILE A 415 12.60 35.65 36.82
N ALA A 416 13.62 36.49 36.68
CA ALA A 416 14.64 36.72 37.71
C ALA A 416 14.03 37.24 39.03
N ASN A 417 13.09 38.20 38.95
CA ASN A 417 12.36 38.70 40.12
C ASN A 417 11.39 37.68 40.74
N ARG A 418 10.84 36.75 39.93
CA ARG A 418 10.03 35.63 40.43
C ARG A 418 10.86 34.60 41.17
N LEU A 419 12.06 34.29 40.68
CA LEU A 419 12.99 33.38 41.33
C LEU A 419 13.55 33.98 42.63
N SER A 420 13.93 35.26 42.63
CA SER A 420 14.43 35.91 43.85
C SER A 420 13.38 36.10 44.94
N LYS A 421 12.11 36.39 44.58
CA LYS A 421 11.01 36.49 45.56
C LYS A 421 10.52 35.15 46.11
N ASN A 422 10.78 34.04 45.41
CA ASN A 422 10.40 32.70 45.88
C ASN A 422 11.53 31.98 46.64
N TYR A 423 12.70 32.62 46.81
CA TYR A 423 13.84 32.05 47.53
C TYR A 423 13.86 32.49 49.00
N ASP A 424 12.92 31.98 49.81
CA ASP A 424 13.00 32.12 51.26
C ASP A 424 13.96 31.07 51.83
N GLY A 425 15.11 31.53 52.32
CA GLY A 425 16.26 30.69 52.65
C GLY A 425 16.16 30.02 54.02
N ASN A 426 15.25 29.05 54.18
CA ASN A 426 15.13 28.31 55.44
C ASN A 426 14.85 26.80 55.22
N GLY A 427 15.85 25.96 55.51
CA GLY A 427 15.69 24.51 55.48
C GLY A 427 15.04 23.99 56.76
N GLY A 428 13.78 23.57 56.69
CA GLY A 428 13.04 23.03 57.84
C GLY A 428 12.10 21.88 57.47
N ILE A 429 12.39 20.68 57.98
CA ILE A 429 11.43 19.57 57.95
C ILE A 429 10.35 19.86 59.00
N GLY A 430 9.08 19.97 58.58
CA GLY A 430 8.03 20.46 59.47
C GLY A 430 6.61 20.36 58.94
N HIS A 431 6.13 19.15 58.70
CA HIS A 431 4.68 18.86 58.75
C HIS A 431 4.44 17.63 59.65
N GLN A 432 3.50 17.76 60.59
CA GLN A 432 3.07 16.65 61.44
C GLN A 432 1.96 15.86 60.73
N HIS A 433 1.86 14.56 61.04
CA HIS A 433 0.71 13.73 60.74
C HIS A 433 0.05 13.29 62.06
N ASP A 434 -1.28 13.32 62.12
CA ASP A 434 -2.06 13.30 63.37
C ASP A 434 -2.06 11.99 64.18
N ASN A 435 -1.32 10.96 63.75
CA ASN A 435 -1.43 9.59 64.26
C ASN A 435 -0.34 9.15 65.27
N PHE A 436 0.47 10.06 65.82
CA PHE A 436 1.49 9.67 66.81
C PHE A 436 0.88 9.20 68.14
N ASP A 437 -0.16 9.89 68.64
CA ASP A 437 -0.88 9.51 69.86
C ASP A 437 -1.61 8.16 69.72
N LEU A 438 -2.01 7.79 68.50
CA LEU A 438 -2.82 6.59 68.26
C LEU A 438 -1.99 5.30 68.40
N LEU A 439 -0.69 5.34 68.09
CA LEU A 439 0.22 4.20 68.35
C LEU A 439 0.55 4.01 69.84
N GLN A 440 0.57 5.07 70.66
CA GLN A 440 0.78 4.93 72.11
C GLN A 440 -0.44 4.35 72.85
N LEU A 441 -1.63 4.40 72.23
CA LEU A 441 -2.87 3.88 72.82
C LEU A 441 -3.14 2.40 72.49
N LEU A 442 -2.33 1.78 71.63
CA LEU A 442 -2.44 0.37 71.25
C LEU A 442 -1.67 -0.54 72.23
N THR A 443 -2.29 -1.62 72.67
CA THR A 443 -1.62 -2.65 73.49
C THR A 443 -2.21 -4.02 73.18
N TYR A 444 -1.36 -5.03 73.06
CA TYR A 444 -1.76 -6.42 72.85
C TYR A 444 -1.63 -7.21 74.16
N THR A 445 -2.74 -7.75 74.67
CA THR A 445 -2.78 -8.51 75.92
C THR A 445 -3.87 -9.57 75.84
N ALA A 446 -3.53 -10.82 76.22
CA ALA A 446 -4.45 -11.96 76.23
C ALA A 446 -5.23 -12.10 74.90
N GLU A 447 -4.48 -12.10 73.79
CA GLU A 447 -4.96 -12.29 72.41
C GLU A 447 -5.88 -11.18 71.84
N TYR A 448 -6.17 -10.13 72.61
CA TYR A 448 -6.93 -8.96 72.12
C TYR A 448 -6.02 -7.74 71.87
N LEU A 449 -6.32 -7.04 70.77
CA LEU A 449 -5.87 -5.67 70.54
C LEU A 449 -6.76 -4.70 71.35
N LEU A 450 -6.15 -3.86 72.18
CA LEU A 450 -6.81 -2.87 73.01
C LEU A 450 -6.48 -1.46 72.51
N VAL A 451 -7.48 -0.57 72.50
CA VAL A 451 -7.28 0.88 72.30
C VAL A 451 -7.72 1.61 73.56
N ALA A 452 -6.83 2.42 74.13
CA ALA A 452 -7.08 3.18 75.37
C ALA A 452 -7.64 2.30 76.52
N GLY A 453 -7.13 1.08 76.65
CA GLY A 453 -7.54 0.10 77.66
C GLY A 453 -8.91 -0.55 77.45
N LYS A 454 -9.57 -0.33 76.30
CA LYS A 454 -10.88 -0.92 75.97
C LYS A 454 -10.76 -1.95 74.84
N LYS A 455 -11.53 -3.04 74.95
CA LYS A 455 -11.69 -4.00 73.86
C LYS A 455 -12.45 -3.37 72.70
N ILE A 456 -11.93 -3.51 71.49
CA ILE A 456 -12.63 -3.14 70.26
C ILE A 456 -13.76 -4.16 70.03
N LYS A 457 -14.97 -3.70 69.71
CA LYS A 457 -16.08 -4.59 69.35
C LYS A 457 -15.95 -5.04 67.88
N ALA A 458 -15.19 -6.10 67.65
CA ALA A 458 -15.46 -6.97 66.50
C ALA A 458 -16.85 -7.61 66.71
N GLY A 459 -17.74 -7.48 65.73
CA GLY A 459 -19.10 -8.01 65.82
C GLY A 459 -19.22 -9.40 65.19
N TYR A 460 -20.04 -10.25 65.81
CA TYR A 460 -20.52 -11.54 65.30
C TYR A 460 -19.47 -12.65 65.11
N ALA A 461 -19.37 -13.49 66.14
CA ALA A 461 -19.16 -14.91 65.97
C ALA A 461 -20.32 -15.68 66.65
N GLU A 462 -20.52 -16.92 66.20
CA GLU A 462 -21.28 -18.02 66.82
C GLU A 462 -22.82 -18.15 66.57
N GLU A 463 -23.18 -19.36 66.10
CA GLU A 463 -24.48 -20.09 66.13
C GLU A 463 -25.71 -19.51 65.36
N SER A 464 -26.48 -20.26 64.54
CA SER A 464 -26.58 -21.72 64.30
C SER A 464 -27.33 -22.11 63.00
N TYR A 465 -27.04 -23.32 62.48
CA TYR A 465 -27.91 -24.25 61.72
C TYR A 465 -28.99 -23.76 60.72
N THR A 466 -28.74 -23.94 59.41
CA THR A 466 -29.65 -24.67 58.48
C THR A 466 -28.95 -25.00 57.14
N PHE A 467 -29.46 -26.00 56.40
CA PHE A 467 -28.89 -26.42 55.10
C PHE A 467 -29.23 -25.43 53.97
N CYS A 468 -28.20 -24.90 53.32
CA CYS A 468 -28.13 -24.66 51.86
C CYS A 468 -26.67 -24.61 51.39
N ASP A 469 -26.44 -24.93 50.12
CA ASP A 469 -25.28 -24.59 49.29
C ASP A 469 -23.89 -24.73 49.91
N ASN A 470 -23.49 -25.98 50.14
CA ASN A 470 -22.08 -26.33 50.35
C ASN A 470 -21.31 -26.17 49.02
N MET A 471 -20.79 -24.97 48.76
CA MET A 471 -19.79 -24.71 47.69
C MET A 471 -18.43 -25.32 48.07
N SER A 472 -18.39 -26.64 48.21
CA SER A 472 -17.16 -27.38 48.48
C SER A 472 -16.23 -27.32 47.28
N GLN A 473 -15.16 -26.53 47.37
CA GLN A 473 -13.97 -26.66 46.52
C GLN A 473 -13.18 -27.95 46.89
N GLU A 474 -13.85 -29.10 46.97
CA GLU A 474 -13.26 -30.39 47.29
C GLU A 474 -13.25 -31.33 46.07
N LEU A 475 -12.15 -32.06 45.91
CA LEU A 475 -11.83 -32.84 44.71
C LEU A 475 -12.61 -34.16 44.63
N ILE A 476 -13.76 -34.16 43.94
CA ILE A 476 -14.53 -35.38 43.67
C ILE A 476 -13.73 -36.31 42.73
N THR A 477 -13.10 -37.34 43.31
CA THR A 477 -12.16 -38.23 42.59
C THR A 477 -12.81 -39.55 42.17
N PHE A 478 -13.17 -39.67 40.88
CA PHE A 478 -13.76 -40.90 40.33
C PHE A 478 -12.71 -41.97 39.97
N LEU A 479 -12.35 -42.82 40.94
CA LEU A 479 -11.33 -43.89 40.81
C LEU A 479 -11.51 -44.92 39.66
N LYS A 480 -12.64 -44.90 38.94
CA LYS A 480 -12.90 -45.75 37.76
C LYS A 480 -13.53 -44.98 36.57
N GLY A 481 -13.39 -43.65 36.56
CA GLY A 481 -14.02 -42.79 35.56
C GLY A 481 -15.52 -42.55 35.80
N LEU A 482 -16.14 -41.81 34.88
CA LEU A 482 -17.57 -41.46 34.90
C LEU A 482 -18.25 -41.99 33.64
N VAL A 483 -19.37 -42.70 33.82
CA VAL A 483 -20.23 -43.16 32.72
C VAL A 483 -21.65 -42.66 33.00
N SER A 484 -22.13 -41.75 32.16
CA SER A 484 -23.54 -41.35 32.11
C SER A 484 -24.28 -42.21 31.08
N GLU A 485 -25.60 -42.40 31.22
CA GLU A 485 -26.41 -43.26 30.32
C GLU A 485 -26.60 -42.65 28.91
N GLY A 486 -25.52 -42.62 28.14
CA GLY A 486 -25.49 -42.26 26.72
C GLY A 486 -25.07 -40.83 26.38
N LEU A 487 -24.69 -40.02 27.37
CA LEU A 487 -24.25 -38.63 27.17
C LEU A 487 -22.72 -38.46 27.18
N ILE A 488 -22.04 -38.96 28.22
CA ILE A 488 -20.60 -38.78 28.43
C ILE A 488 -19.97 -40.05 29.00
N THR A 489 -18.79 -40.40 28.49
CA THR A 489 -17.86 -41.36 29.10
C THR A 489 -16.51 -40.66 29.33
N ALA A 490 -16.00 -40.65 30.56
CA ALA A 490 -14.75 -40.00 30.92
C ALA A 490 -13.76 -40.99 31.58
N GLY A 491 -12.53 -41.01 31.07
CA GLY A 491 -11.40 -41.83 31.51
C GLY A 491 -10.08 -41.12 31.17
N ASN A 492 -9.21 -41.74 30.36
CA ASN A 492 -7.99 -41.10 29.83
C ASN A 492 -8.31 -40.13 28.67
N GLY A 493 -9.31 -39.26 28.86
CA GLY A 493 -9.98 -38.48 27.82
C GLY A 493 -11.50 -38.50 28.01
N ILE A 494 -12.22 -37.75 27.18
CA ILE A 494 -13.68 -37.58 27.24
C ILE A 494 -14.28 -38.00 25.89
N GLN A 495 -15.34 -38.79 25.93
CA GLN A 495 -16.20 -39.10 24.78
C GLN A 495 -17.56 -38.42 24.96
N PHE A 496 -18.05 -37.76 23.92
CA PHE A 496 -19.37 -37.14 23.84
C PHE A 496 -20.31 -38.00 22.99
N GLY A 497 -21.49 -38.33 23.55
CA GLY A 497 -22.50 -39.19 22.95
C GLY A 497 -22.25 -40.69 23.17
N LYS A 498 -23.26 -41.50 22.80
CA LYS A 498 -23.29 -42.96 23.00
C LYS A 498 -22.10 -43.72 22.39
N SER A 499 -21.56 -43.22 21.29
CA SER A 499 -20.39 -43.79 20.60
C SER A 499 -19.70 -42.70 19.77
N PHE A 500 -18.37 -42.76 19.72
CA PHE A 500 -17.56 -41.93 18.84
C PHE A 500 -17.07 -42.74 17.62
N ALA A 501 -17.05 -42.08 16.46
CA ALA A 501 -16.40 -42.57 15.25
C ALA A 501 -15.75 -41.37 14.53
N SER A 502 -14.48 -41.51 14.16
CA SER A 502 -13.65 -40.47 13.54
C SER A 502 -13.87 -40.35 12.03
N GLY A 503 -13.59 -39.19 11.47
CA GLY A 503 -13.60 -38.90 10.03
C GLY A 503 -14.86 -38.19 9.52
N LEU A 504 -14.86 -37.87 8.22
CA LEU A 504 -15.87 -36.99 7.59
C LEU A 504 -17.32 -37.50 7.70
N THR A 505 -17.53 -38.81 7.82
CA THR A 505 -18.85 -39.45 8.02
C THR A 505 -19.08 -39.90 9.47
N GLY A 506 -18.23 -39.46 10.40
CA GLY A 506 -18.19 -39.85 11.80
C GLY A 506 -19.39 -39.39 12.64
N HIS A 507 -19.36 -39.69 13.94
CA HIS A 507 -20.42 -39.32 14.88
C HIS A 507 -19.90 -39.16 16.32
N GLY A 508 -20.64 -38.41 17.13
CA GLY A 508 -20.24 -38.04 18.49
C GLY A 508 -19.10 -37.02 18.48
N GLY A 509 -18.26 -37.08 19.50
CA GLY A 509 -17.00 -36.35 19.58
C GLY A 509 -16.08 -36.95 20.65
N SER A 510 -14.79 -36.61 20.60
CA SER A 510 -13.83 -37.06 21.61
C SER A 510 -12.73 -36.02 21.84
N ILE A 511 -12.29 -35.89 23.09
CA ILE A 511 -11.07 -35.18 23.48
C ILE A 511 -10.14 -36.20 24.13
N THR A 512 -8.96 -36.39 23.53
CA THR A 512 -7.94 -37.32 24.02
C THR A 512 -7.15 -36.74 25.20
N SER A 513 -6.47 -37.58 25.98
CA SER A 513 -5.53 -37.13 27.02
C SER A 513 -4.31 -36.34 26.50
N ALA A 514 -4.11 -36.26 25.18
CA ALA A 514 -3.11 -35.42 24.52
C ALA A 514 -3.68 -34.05 24.07
N GLY A 515 -4.94 -33.73 24.40
CA GLY A 515 -5.59 -32.47 24.05
C GLY A 515 -6.18 -32.42 22.63
N HIS A 516 -5.92 -33.40 21.77
CA HIS A 516 -6.57 -33.47 20.46
C HIS A 516 -8.07 -33.71 20.62
N GLY A 517 -8.88 -32.78 20.11
CA GLY A 517 -10.33 -32.85 20.07
C GLY A 517 -10.87 -33.04 18.65
N GLU A 518 -11.77 -34.00 18.45
CA GLU A 518 -12.53 -34.20 17.22
C GLU A 518 -14.03 -34.08 17.51
N LEU A 519 -14.72 -33.20 16.79
CA LEU A 519 -16.13 -32.88 16.97
C LEU A 519 -16.82 -32.82 15.60
N ARG A 520 -17.98 -33.47 15.45
CA ARG A 520 -18.78 -33.42 14.19
C ARG A 520 -19.38 -32.04 13.91
N SER A 521 -19.60 -31.24 14.94
CA SER A 521 -20.03 -29.84 14.86
C SER A 521 -19.71 -29.14 16.18
N LEU A 522 -19.35 -27.87 16.11
CA LEU A 522 -19.18 -26.98 17.26
C LEU A 522 -19.94 -25.69 16.99
N ARG A 523 -20.86 -25.32 17.89
CA ARG A 523 -21.50 -24.01 17.91
C ARG A 523 -21.02 -23.27 19.15
N VAL A 524 -20.47 -22.09 18.93
CA VAL A 524 -20.08 -21.15 20.00
C VAL A 524 -20.96 -19.92 19.87
N ASN A 525 -21.45 -19.39 20.99
CA ASN A 525 -22.46 -18.33 21.00
C ASN A 525 -21.88 -16.92 21.26
N GLU A 526 -20.61 -16.81 21.68
CA GLU A 526 -19.99 -15.55 22.07
C GLU A 526 -18.67 -15.33 21.33
N TRP A 527 -17.58 -16.00 21.72
CA TRP A 527 -16.29 -15.97 21.01
C TRP A 527 -15.58 -17.33 21.07
N PHE A 528 -14.80 -17.64 20.03
CA PHE A 528 -13.93 -18.81 19.95
C PHE A 528 -12.53 -18.34 19.53
N GLU A 529 -11.56 -18.52 20.41
CA GLU A 529 -10.17 -18.10 20.19
C GLU A 529 -9.30 -19.31 19.80
N THR A 530 -8.45 -19.13 18.79
CA THR A 530 -7.48 -20.13 18.32
C THR A 530 -6.30 -19.42 17.66
N SER A 531 -5.10 -20.00 17.75
CA SER A 531 -3.90 -19.46 17.11
C SER A 531 -3.92 -19.54 15.58
N GLU A 532 -4.74 -20.43 15.01
CA GLU A 532 -4.88 -20.58 13.55
C GLU A 532 -6.27 -21.12 13.19
N PHE A 533 -6.91 -20.53 12.16
CA PHE A 533 -8.07 -21.09 11.46
C PHE A 533 -7.63 -21.57 10.08
N ARG A 534 -7.75 -22.87 9.79
CA ARG A 534 -7.49 -23.44 8.45
C ARG A 534 -8.80 -23.65 7.69
N TYR A 535 -9.08 -22.79 6.72
CA TYR A 535 -10.24 -22.86 5.83
C TYR A 535 -9.83 -22.59 4.37
N ASN A 536 -10.73 -22.87 3.42
CA ASN A 536 -10.43 -22.72 1.99
C ASN A 536 -10.40 -21.24 1.57
N TYR A 537 -9.42 -20.90 0.73
CA TYR A 537 -9.09 -19.54 0.28
C TYR A 537 -10.11 -18.83 -0.65
N VAL A 538 -11.28 -19.42 -0.91
CA VAL A 538 -12.22 -18.94 -1.93
C VAL A 538 -13.62 -18.76 -1.35
N ASP A 539 -14.13 -17.52 -1.36
CA ASP A 539 -15.55 -17.20 -1.14
C ASP A 539 -16.35 -17.58 -2.40
N VAL A 540 -17.10 -18.69 -2.35
CA VAL A 540 -17.89 -19.20 -3.47
C VAL A 540 -19.35 -18.78 -3.32
N THR A 541 -19.68 -17.58 -3.80
CA THR A 541 -21.08 -17.15 -3.95
C THR A 541 -21.70 -17.82 -5.19
N THR A 542 -22.61 -18.78 -4.99
CA THR A 542 -23.35 -19.45 -6.09
C THR A 542 -24.64 -18.73 -6.49
N GLY A 543 -25.19 -17.89 -5.61
CA GLY A 543 -26.38 -17.06 -5.85
C GLY A 543 -26.00 -15.59 -6.05
N GLU A 544 -26.47 -14.72 -5.15
CA GLU A 544 -26.33 -13.27 -5.26
C GLU A 544 -25.67 -12.64 -4.03
N LYS A 545 -24.87 -11.61 -4.25
CA LYS A 545 -24.26 -10.77 -3.20
C LYS A 545 -24.82 -9.36 -3.32
N TRP A 546 -25.40 -8.83 -2.25
CA TRP A 546 -26.12 -7.56 -2.25
C TRP A 546 -25.47 -6.51 -1.34
N SER A 547 -25.54 -5.25 -1.77
CA SER A 547 -25.23 -4.04 -0.99
C SER A 547 -26.43 -3.10 -1.06
N ALA A 548 -27.09 -2.87 0.07
CA ALA A 548 -28.43 -2.28 0.11
C ALA A 548 -28.65 -1.45 1.39
N PRO A 549 -29.62 -0.51 1.40
CA PRO A 549 -29.91 0.34 2.55
C PRO A 549 -30.57 -0.42 3.72
N GLY A 550 -30.98 -1.67 3.53
CA GLY A 550 -31.59 -2.51 4.56
C GLY A 550 -31.59 -4.00 4.22
N GLY A 551 -31.94 -4.79 5.22
CA GLY A 551 -31.99 -6.25 5.17
C GLY A 551 -31.97 -6.84 6.58
N GLY A 552 -32.00 -8.17 6.70
CA GLY A 552 -31.90 -8.84 7.99
C GLY A 552 -32.11 -10.35 7.95
N ILE A 553 -32.10 -10.95 9.14
CA ILE A 553 -32.41 -12.36 9.39
C ILE A 553 -33.75 -12.42 10.12
N ILE A 554 -34.67 -13.25 9.64
CA ILE A 554 -35.98 -13.43 10.26
C ILE A 554 -35.89 -14.42 11.42
N GLU A 555 -36.33 -14.03 12.61
CA GLU A 555 -36.48 -14.92 13.77
C GLU A 555 -37.79 -15.71 13.69
N SER A 556 -38.89 -15.02 13.41
CA SER A 556 -40.23 -15.61 13.33
C SER A 556 -41.14 -14.80 12.40
N VAL A 557 -42.14 -15.48 11.85
CA VAL A 557 -43.21 -14.90 11.03
C VAL A 557 -44.54 -15.37 11.58
N ILE A 558 -45.51 -14.46 11.63
CA ILE A 558 -46.91 -14.74 11.98
C ILE A 558 -47.76 -14.16 10.86
N MET A 559 -48.46 -14.99 10.09
CA MET A 559 -49.41 -14.55 9.09
C MET A 559 -50.66 -13.97 9.78
N ASP A 560 -51.27 -12.93 9.21
CA ASP A 560 -52.63 -12.56 9.56
C ASP A 560 -53.59 -13.59 8.92
N THR A 561 -54.74 -13.85 9.57
CA THR A 561 -55.78 -14.74 9.01
C THR A 561 -57.09 -14.01 8.79
N ASP A 562 -57.91 -14.51 7.86
CA ASP A 562 -59.31 -14.13 7.75
C ASP A 562 -60.15 -14.72 8.91
N PRO A 563 -61.43 -14.32 9.08
CA PRO A 563 -62.32 -14.86 10.12
C PRO A 563 -62.59 -16.37 10.01
N GLU A 564 -62.39 -16.94 8.81
CA GLU A 564 -62.55 -18.35 8.49
C GLU A 564 -61.29 -19.18 8.81
N GLY A 565 -60.14 -18.54 9.06
CA GLY A 565 -58.88 -19.15 9.47
C GLY A 565 -57.86 -19.39 8.35
N ASN A 566 -58.08 -18.83 7.15
CA ASN A 566 -57.13 -18.89 6.03
C ASN A 566 -56.06 -17.80 6.18
N GLU A 567 -54.81 -18.09 5.78
CA GLU A 567 -53.73 -17.09 5.79
C GLU A 567 -53.94 -16.01 4.71
N LEU A 568 -53.68 -14.76 5.09
CA LEU A 568 -53.74 -13.59 4.21
C LEU A 568 -52.37 -13.28 3.59
N ASN A 569 -52.33 -12.40 2.58
CA ASN A 569 -51.09 -11.87 2.02
C ASN A 569 -50.35 -10.88 2.95
N THR A 570 -50.69 -10.80 4.23
CA THR A 570 -50.08 -9.91 5.22
C THR A 570 -49.67 -10.65 6.48
N GLY A 571 -48.72 -10.10 7.23
CA GLY A 571 -48.31 -10.67 8.50
C GLY A 571 -47.35 -9.77 9.27
N VAL A 572 -46.76 -10.33 10.32
CA VAL A 572 -45.74 -9.72 11.18
C VAL A 572 -44.46 -10.54 11.12
N VAL A 573 -43.33 -9.87 10.83
CA VAL A 573 -41.98 -10.41 10.99
C VAL A 573 -41.38 -9.93 12.30
N THR A 574 -40.70 -10.81 13.01
CA THR A 574 -39.70 -10.44 14.03
C THR A 574 -38.30 -10.68 13.49
N LEU A 575 -37.43 -9.68 13.62
CA LEU A 575 -36.02 -9.76 13.25
C LEU A 575 -35.21 -10.42 14.36
N LYS A 576 -34.27 -11.30 13.98
CA LYS A 576 -33.21 -11.75 14.88
C LYS A 576 -32.19 -10.62 15.02
N LEU A 577 -32.09 -10.05 16.21
CA LEU A 577 -31.17 -8.97 16.56
C LEU A 577 -30.50 -9.29 17.90
N GLU A 578 -29.22 -8.97 18.03
CA GLU A 578 -28.51 -9.07 19.32
C GLU A 578 -28.85 -7.88 20.23
N ALA A 579 -28.54 -7.99 21.53
CA ALA A 579 -28.91 -6.98 22.52
C ALA A 579 -28.36 -5.58 22.18
N GLY A 580 -29.26 -4.62 21.96
CA GLY A 580 -28.93 -3.24 21.59
C GLY A 580 -28.78 -2.97 20.09
N GLN A 581 -28.91 -3.97 19.21
CA GLN A 581 -28.95 -3.76 17.77
C GLN A 581 -30.29 -3.15 17.31
N ILE A 582 -30.23 -2.33 16.25
CA ILE A 582 -31.41 -1.73 15.60
C ILE A 582 -31.55 -2.34 14.20
N GLY A 583 -32.75 -2.80 13.86
CA GLY A 583 -33.07 -3.36 12.55
C GLY A 583 -32.95 -2.31 11.43
N ALA A 584 -32.17 -2.62 10.40
CA ALA A 584 -31.91 -1.73 9.25
C ALA A 584 -33.09 -1.61 8.25
N VAL A 585 -34.32 -1.80 8.73
CA VAL A 585 -35.57 -1.75 7.95
C VAL A 585 -36.29 -0.42 8.13
N ALA A 586 -37.04 0.00 7.11
CA ALA A 586 -37.91 1.16 7.15
C ALA A 586 -39.30 0.86 6.56
N PHE A 587 -40.26 1.75 6.85
CA PHE A 587 -41.56 1.77 6.18
C PHE A 587 -41.38 1.92 4.65
N ASP A 588 -42.24 1.23 3.89
CA ASP A 588 -42.29 1.18 2.43
C ASP A 588 -41.08 0.54 1.73
N ASP A 589 -40.19 -0.13 2.48
CA ASP A 589 -39.10 -0.92 1.91
C ASP A 589 -39.65 -2.07 1.04
N LEU A 590 -39.10 -2.20 -0.16
CA LEU A 590 -39.30 -3.35 -1.05
C LEU A 590 -38.25 -4.40 -0.72
N ALA A 591 -38.69 -5.53 -0.16
CA ALA A 591 -37.81 -6.59 0.30
C ALA A 591 -37.90 -7.84 -0.57
N MET A 592 -36.76 -8.53 -0.70
CA MET A 592 -36.61 -9.81 -1.38
C MET A 592 -35.77 -10.76 -0.53
N GLY A 593 -36.15 -12.03 -0.46
CA GLY A 593 -35.34 -13.12 0.10
C GLY A 593 -35.38 -14.36 -0.80
N MET A 594 -34.42 -15.25 -0.65
CA MET A 594 -34.36 -16.53 -1.37
C MET A 594 -34.15 -17.65 -0.35
N TYR A 595 -35.02 -18.66 -0.36
CA TYR A 595 -35.03 -19.70 0.68
C TYR A 595 -35.50 -21.05 0.13
N HIS A 596 -35.05 -22.14 0.78
CA HIS A 596 -35.41 -23.50 0.40
C HIS A 596 -36.63 -23.98 1.21
N TYR A 597 -37.75 -24.23 0.53
CA TYR A 597 -38.98 -24.74 1.12
C TYR A 597 -39.13 -26.25 0.86
N GLU A 598 -40.02 -26.94 1.59
CA GLU A 598 -40.30 -28.36 1.35
C GLU A 598 -40.95 -28.63 -0.03
N SER A 599 -41.59 -27.61 -0.61
CA SER A 599 -42.13 -27.63 -1.97
C SER A 599 -42.19 -26.22 -2.57
N GLY A 600 -42.45 -26.09 -3.87
CA GLY A 600 -42.58 -24.80 -4.56
C GLY A 600 -41.27 -24.16 -5.06
N ASN A 601 -40.11 -24.71 -4.69
CA ASN A 601 -38.81 -24.26 -5.20
C ASN A 601 -38.72 -24.31 -6.73
N ALA A 602 -37.94 -23.40 -7.32
CA ALA A 602 -37.64 -23.42 -8.75
C ALA A 602 -36.81 -24.65 -9.15
N THR A 603 -37.03 -25.17 -10.36
CA THR A 603 -36.30 -26.32 -10.93
C THR A 603 -35.08 -25.93 -11.76
N GLU A 604 -34.91 -24.64 -12.05
CA GLU A 604 -33.91 -24.08 -12.95
C GLU A 604 -33.57 -22.64 -12.55
N ASP A 605 -32.37 -22.18 -12.92
CA ASP A 605 -31.97 -20.78 -12.79
C ASP A 605 -32.64 -19.92 -13.88
N TYR A 606 -33.10 -18.72 -13.53
CA TYR A 606 -33.69 -17.76 -14.48
C TYR A 606 -33.52 -16.32 -13.97
N ASP A 607 -33.23 -15.42 -14.90
CA ASP A 607 -33.12 -13.96 -14.72
C ASP A 607 -33.78 -13.27 -15.93
N ASP A 608 -34.73 -12.38 -15.68
CA ASP A 608 -35.41 -11.59 -16.72
C ASP A 608 -34.72 -10.24 -17.03
N GLY A 609 -33.64 -9.92 -16.33
CA GLY A 609 -32.94 -8.64 -16.43
C GLY A 609 -33.68 -7.46 -15.79
N LYS A 610 -34.88 -7.66 -15.22
CA LYS A 610 -35.71 -6.64 -14.55
C LYS A 610 -35.85 -6.91 -13.04
N GLY A 611 -35.22 -7.97 -12.53
CA GLY A 611 -35.16 -8.29 -11.10
C GLY A 611 -35.98 -9.51 -10.70
N ASN A 612 -36.79 -10.08 -11.60
CA ASN A 612 -37.48 -11.34 -11.36
C ASN A 612 -36.49 -12.49 -11.58
N ARG A 613 -35.88 -12.95 -10.49
CA ARG A 613 -34.84 -13.99 -10.49
C ARG A 613 -35.24 -15.18 -9.65
N ARG A 614 -34.76 -16.36 -10.04
CA ARG A 614 -34.92 -17.63 -9.31
C ARG A 614 -33.69 -18.51 -9.53
N PHE A 615 -33.37 -19.36 -8.55
CA PHE A 615 -32.27 -20.31 -8.60
C PHE A 615 -32.78 -21.74 -8.35
N ALA A 616 -32.18 -22.72 -9.03
CA ALA A 616 -32.57 -24.11 -8.89
C ALA A 616 -32.46 -24.59 -7.43
N GLY A 617 -33.56 -25.10 -6.88
CA GLY A 617 -33.66 -25.53 -5.48
C GLY A 617 -34.12 -24.47 -4.49
N PHE A 618 -34.44 -23.24 -4.91
CA PHE A 618 -34.91 -22.15 -4.03
C PHE A 618 -36.21 -21.50 -4.52
N THR A 619 -36.98 -20.95 -3.58
CA THR A 619 -38.09 -20.03 -3.84
C THR A 619 -37.64 -18.60 -3.55
N THR A 620 -37.92 -17.68 -4.47
CA THR A 620 -37.72 -16.24 -4.25
C THR A 620 -39.00 -15.65 -3.68
N VAL A 621 -38.88 -14.85 -2.63
CA VAL A 621 -39.99 -14.29 -1.84
C VAL A 621 -39.90 -12.77 -1.88
N PHE A 622 -40.97 -12.12 -2.31
CA PHE A 622 -41.08 -10.65 -2.38
C PHE A 622 -42.16 -10.14 -1.42
N PHE A 623 -41.80 -9.19 -0.55
CA PHE A 623 -42.72 -8.54 0.40
C PHE A 623 -42.35 -7.06 0.62
N ARG A 624 -43.35 -6.23 0.91
CA ARG A 624 -43.19 -4.79 1.21
C ARG A 624 -43.41 -4.57 2.70
N ILE A 625 -42.58 -3.73 3.33
CA ILE A 625 -42.72 -3.40 4.75
C ILE A 625 -43.77 -2.30 4.92
N THR A 626 -44.89 -2.61 5.58
CA THR A 626 -46.07 -1.73 5.67
C THR A 626 -46.23 -1.01 7.00
N GLU A 627 -45.55 -1.46 8.07
CA GLU A 627 -45.53 -0.77 9.38
C GLU A 627 -44.30 -1.20 10.18
N ILE A 628 -43.67 -0.29 10.93
CA ILE A 628 -42.63 -0.64 11.93
C ILE A 628 -43.28 -0.67 13.33
N ILE A 629 -43.45 -1.87 13.88
CA ILE A 629 -44.12 -2.11 15.16
C ILE A 629 -43.14 -1.97 16.33
N GLY A 630 -41.92 -2.50 16.16
CA GLY A 630 -40.89 -2.55 17.21
C GLY A 630 -40.16 -1.22 17.39
N THR A 631 -40.88 -0.15 17.73
CA THR A 631 -40.33 1.21 17.78
C THR A 631 -39.11 1.33 18.71
N GLY A 632 -38.11 2.10 18.28
CA GLY A 632 -36.82 2.26 18.98
C GLY A 632 -35.74 1.26 18.56
N LEU A 633 -36.09 -0.01 18.31
CA LEU A 633 -35.15 -1.05 17.84
C LEU A 633 -35.44 -1.57 16.42
N ASN A 634 -36.54 -1.15 15.80
CA ASN A 634 -37.05 -1.64 14.51
C ASN A 634 -37.15 -3.18 14.42
N SER A 635 -37.29 -3.86 15.56
CA SER A 635 -37.15 -5.32 15.69
C SER A 635 -38.36 -6.12 15.19
N LYS A 636 -39.49 -5.47 14.93
CA LYS A 636 -40.72 -6.08 14.41
C LYS A 636 -41.39 -5.17 13.39
N PHE A 637 -41.92 -5.74 12.32
CA PHE A 637 -42.60 -4.99 11.27
C PHE A 637 -43.77 -5.77 10.65
N ARG A 638 -44.78 -5.06 10.14
CA ARG A 638 -45.80 -5.63 9.26
C ARG A 638 -45.30 -5.69 7.83
N PHE A 639 -45.74 -6.70 7.09
CA PHE A 639 -45.49 -6.81 5.67
C PHE A 639 -46.76 -7.15 4.87
N GLU A 640 -46.66 -6.93 3.57
CA GLU A 640 -47.62 -7.32 2.52
C GLU A 640 -46.85 -8.02 1.40
N LEU A 641 -47.32 -9.18 0.92
CA LEU A 641 -46.67 -9.91 -0.18
C LEU A 641 -46.85 -9.19 -1.53
N ARG A 642 -45.86 -9.31 -2.42
CA ARG A 642 -46.02 -8.91 -3.81
C ARG A 642 -47.14 -9.75 -4.45
N ASN A 643 -48.09 -9.08 -5.10
CA ASN A 643 -49.19 -9.75 -5.81
C ASN A 643 -48.70 -10.64 -6.96
N ALA A 644 -49.48 -11.67 -7.27
CA ALA A 644 -49.20 -12.58 -8.37
C ALA A 644 -49.17 -11.85 -9.73
N SER A 645 -48.25 -12.27 -10.61
CA SER A 645 -48.04 -11.72 -11.96
C SER A 645 -47.37 -12.77 -12.85
N ASP A 646 -47.34 -12.58 -14.16
CA ASP A 646 -46.75 -13.57 -15.10
C ASP A 646 -45.28 -13.92 -14.77
N ASN A 647 -44.51 -12.94 -14.28
CA ASN A 647 -43.11 -13.11 -13.86
C ASN A 647 -42.96 -13.62 -12.40
N TYR A 648 -44.02 -13.59 -11.60
CA TYR A 648 -44.07 -14.03 -10.20
C TYR A 648 -45.46 -14.63 -9.88
N PRO A 649 -45.77 -15.85 -10.37
CA PRO A 649 -47.13 -16.37 -10.36
C PRO A 649 -47.58 -16.91 -8.99
N ASN A 650 -46.62 -17.30 -8.14
CA ASN A 650 -46.87 -17.93 -6.84
C ASN A 650 -46.24 -17.09 -5.72
N PRO A 651 -46.97 -16.12 -5.13
CA PRO A 651 -46.54 -15.46 -3.91
C PRO A 651 -46.40 -16.46 -2.75
N VAL A 652 -45.26 -16.43 -2.06
CA VAL A 652 -44.98 -17.28 -0.88
C VAL A 652 -44.63 -16.37 0.29
N SER A 653 -45.03 -16.75 1.50
CA SER A 653 -44.74 -16.01 2.73
C SER A 653 -43.26 -16.09 3.12
N PRO A 654 -42.68 -15.04 3.74
CA PRO A 654 -41.36 -15.13 4.36
C PRO A 654 -41.37 -16.16 5.50
N THR A 655 -40.21 -16.73 5.83
CA THR A 655 -40.08 -17.75 6.88
C THR A 655 -38.91 -17.49 7.83
N ALA A 656 -38.91 -18.16 8.98
CA ALA A 656 -37.82 -18.10 9.96
C ALA A 656 -36.49 -18.56 9.35
N MET A 657 -35.38 -18.00 9.83
CA MET A 657 -34.02 -18.16 9.30
C MET A 657 -33.79 -17.64 7.88
N MET A 658 -34.81 -17.11 7.18
CA MET A 658 -34.60 -16.48 5.87
C MET A 658 -33.79 -15.18 6.01
N HIS A 659 -32.79 -15.02 5.14
CA HIS A 659 -32.11 -13.75 4.90
C HIS A 659 -32.87 -12.97 3.83
N PHE A 660 -33.02 -11.66 4.03
CA PHE A 660 -33.65 -10.77 3.05
C PHE A 660 -32.90 -9.44 2.90
N VAL A 661 -33.12 -8.79 1.76
CA VAL A 661 -32.54 -7.49 1.38
C VAL A 661 -33.65 -6.50 1.03
N CYS A 662 -33.56 -5.26 1.53
CA CYS A 662 -34.41 -4.15 1.12
C CYS A 662 -33.77 -3.48 -0.11
N PHE A 663 -34.13 -3.94 -1.31
CA PHE A 663 -33.46 -3.55 -2.56
C PHE A 663 -33.95 -2.21 -3.13
N GLY A 664 -35.08 -1.70 -2.64
CA GLY A 664 -35.68 -0.41 -3.01
C GLY A 664 -36.69 0.05 -1.95
N ASN A 665 -37.38 1.16 -2.20
CA ASN A 665 -38.40 1.69 -1.29
C ASN A 665 -39.39 2.57 -2.06
N VAL A 666 -40.70 2.39 -1.87
CA VAL A 666 -41.73 3.06 -2.70
C VAL A 666 -41.78 4.58 -2.48
N SER A 667 -41.51 5.07 -1.27
CA SER A 667 -41.68 6.50 -0.93
C SER A 667 -40.41 7.22 -0.46
N ASN A 668 -39.47 6.53 0.17
CA ASN A 668 -38.23 7.11 0.69
C ASN A 668 -37.07 7.03 -0.32
N LYS A 669 -36.83 8.13 -1.04
CA LYS A 669 -35.78 8.26 -2.06
C LYS A 669 -34.36 7.94 -1.58
N SER A 670 -34.03 8.08 -0.30
CA SER A 670 -32.69 7.70 0.21
C SER A 670 -32.47 6.19 0.30
N ARG A 671 -33.53 5.39 0.13
CA ARG A 671 -33.51 3.92 0.14
C ARG A 671 -33.86 3.30 -1.22
N GLN A 672 -33.84 4.12 -2.28
CA GLN A 672 -34.14 3.72 -3.67
C GLN A 672 -32.88 3.35 -4.48
N SER A 673 -31.72 3.21 -3.84
CA SER A 673 -30.48 2.77 -4.48
C SER A 673 -29.94 1.51 -3.80
N SER A 674 -29.46 0.57 -4.62
CA SER A 674 -28.86 -0.69 -4.17
C SER A 674 -27.90 -1.21 -5.25
N MET A 675 -27.10 -2.21 -4.92
CA MET A 675 -26.16 -2.84 -5.84
C MET A 675 -26.17 -4.35 -5.59
N TYR A 676 -26.03 -5.15 -6.64
CA TYR A 676 -25.85 -6.58 -6.51
C TYR A 676 -24.87 -7.15 -7.53
N GLN A 677 -24.30 -8.30 -7.17
CA GLN A 677 -23.43 -9.12 -8.00
C GLN A 677 -24.04 -10.51 -8.19
N THR A 678 -24.02 -10.99 -9.43
CA THR A 678 -24.37 -12.35 -9.85
C THR A 678 -23.09 -13.09 -10.31
N ARG A 679 -23.24 -14.31 -10.84
CA ARG A 679 -22.13 -15.05 -11.47
C ARG A 679 -21.56 -14.35 -12.72
N THR A 680 -22.33 -13.54 -13.42
CA THR A 680 -21.96 -12.99 -14.75
C THR A 680 -21.90 -11.47 -14.83
N TYR A 681 -22.57 -10.74 -13.93
CA TYR A 681 -22.56 -9.28 -13.92
C TYR A 681 -22.73 -8.66 -12.53
N THR A 682 -22.29 -7.41 -12.39
CA THR A 682 -22.56 -6.55 -11.22
C THR A 682 -23.37 -5.35 -11.68
N ARG A 683 -24.47 -5.03 -11.00
CA ARG A 683 -25.38 -3.92 -11.36
C ARG A 683 -25.62 -2.97 -10.19
N TYR A 684 -25.57 -1.68 -10.49
CA TYR A 684 -25.92 -0.58 -9.60
C TYR A 684 -27.29 -0.01 -9.99
N LEU A 685 -28.18 0.13 -9.01
CA LEU A 685 -29.56 0.58 -9.17
C LEU A 685 -29.79 1.97 -8.54
N LYS A 686 -30.68 2.74 -9.16
CA LYS A 686 -31.16 4.06 -8.71
C LYS A 686 -32.68 4.15 -8.84
N ASN A 687 -33.31 5.02 -8.04
CA ASN A 687 -34.74 5.35 -8.11
C ASN A 687 -35.69 4.11 -8.07
N VAL A 688 -35.32 3.02 -7.39
CA VAL A 688 -36.11 1.78 -7.32
C VAL A 688 -37.28 1.95 -6.35
N ASP A 689 -38.42 2.39 -6.89
CA ASP A 689 -39.72 2.53 -6.23
C ASP A 689 -40.70 1.39 -6.56
N TRP A 690 -40.32 0.46 -7.44
CA TRP A 690 -41.15 -0.65 -7.90
C TRP A 690 -40.43 -2.01 -7.93
N TRP A 691 -41.21 -3.09 -8.03
CA TRP A 691 -40.76 -4.48 -8.05
C TRP A 691 -39.89 -4.86 -9.25
N GLU A 692 -40.13 -4.23 -10.40
CA GLU A 692 -39.45 -4.52 -11.66
C GLU A 692 -38.68 -3.29 -12.14
N TYR A 693 -37.41 -3.49 -12.47
CA TYR A 693 -36.50 -2.43 -12.89
C TYR A 693 -36.75 -2.06 -14.36
N SER A 694 -36.87 -0.76 -14.62
CA SER A 694 -36.75 -0.19 -15.97
C SER A 694 -35.30 0.19 -16.26
N PHE A 695 -34.98 0.51 -17.52
CA PHE A 695 -33.62 0.93 -17.90
C PHE A 695 -33.14 2.17 -17.13
N SER A 696 -34.03 3.13 -16.83
CA SER A 696 -33.68 4.33 -16.05
C SER A 696 -33.43 4.06 -14.56
N ASN A 697 -33.74 2.84 -14.07
CA ASN A 697 -33.32 2.38 -12.76
C ASN A 697 -31.89 1.83 -12.75
N ILE A 698 -31.29 1.55 -13.91
CA ILE A 698 -29.92 1.03 -14.01
C ILE A 698 -28.97 2.22 -14.07
N ALA A 699 -28.13 2.39 -13.05
CA ALA A 699 -27.09 3.41 -13.04
C ALA A 699 -25.82 2.93 -13.74
N MET A 700 -25.39 1.69 -13.46
CA MET A 700 -24.21 1.07 -14.04
C MET A 700 -24.38 -0.45 -14.10
N GLN A 701 -23.76 -1.11 -15.07
CA GLN A 701 -23.60 -2.56 -15.11
C GLN A 701 -22.22 -2.92 -15.68
N PHE A 702 -21.56 -3.90 -15.07
CA PHE A 702 -20.27 -4.44 -15.51
C PHE A 702 -20.37 -5.96 -15.64
N GLY A 703 -19.72 -6.53 -16.66
CA GLY A 703 -19.79 -7.97 -16.97
C GLY A 703 -20.70 -8.22 -18.16
N ASP A 704 -21.43 -9.35 -18.16
CA ASP A 704 -22.38 -9.65 -19.23
C ASP A 704 -23.51 -8.60 -19.27
N LEU A 705 -23.62 -7.89 -20.39
CA LEU A 705 -24.62 -6.86 -20.66
C LEU A 705 -25.79 -7.40 -21.51
N SER A 706 -25.79 -8.69 -21.88
CA SER A 706 -26.79 -9.25 -22.79
C SER A 706 -28.23 -9.13 -22.28
N ASN A 707 -28.43 -9.08 -20.95
CA ASN A 707 -29.75 -8.84 -20.35
C ASN A 707 -30.25 -7.38 -20.45
N LEU A 708 -29.44 -6.43 -20.93
CA LEU A 708 -29.89 -5.07 -21.24
C LEU A 708 -30.67 -4.98 -22.57
N SER A 709 -30.53 -5.99 -23.44
CA SER A 709 -31.32 -6.10 -24.69
C SER A 709 -32.83 -6.14 -24.45
N VAL A 710 -33.28 -6.58 -23.27
CA VAL A 710 -34.69 -6.56 -22.84
C VAL A 710 -35.29 -5.14 -22.74
N PHE A 711 -34.43 -4.11 -22.74
CA PHE A 711 -34.79 -2.69 -22.77
C PHE A 711 -34.58 -2.03 -24.14
N GLY A 712 -34.20 -2.80 -25.17
CA GLY A 712 -33.94 -2.31 -26.53
C GLY A 712 -32.52 -1.77 -26.78
N ALA A 713 -31.60 -1.92 -25.81
CA ALA A 713 -30.19 -1.58 -25.99
C ALA A 713 -29.41 -2.80 -26.51
N ASP A 714 -28.96 -2.77 -27.77
CA ASP A 714 -28.02 -3.80 -28.26
C ASP A 714 -26.62 -3.53 -27.72
N MET A 715 -26.31 -4.25 -26.64
CA MET A 715 -25.04 -4.22 -25.92
C MET A 715 -24.61 -5.65 -25.59
N THR A 716 -24.84 -6.60 -26.50
CA THR A 716 -24.65 -8.03 -26.23
C THR A 716 -23.19 -8.41 -25.92
N GLY A 717 -22.99 -9.31 -24.96
CA GLY A 717 -21.67 -9.77 -24.49
C GLY A 717 -21.12 -9.04 -23.26
N TYR A 718 -19.84 -9.30 -22.93
CA TYR A 718 -19.17 -8.75 -21.75
C TYR A 718 -18.65 -7.33 -22.00
N SER A 719 -19.14 -6.34 -21.25
CA SER A 719 -18.81 -4.92 -21.41
C SER A 719 -19.12 -4.11 -20.13
N ALA A 720 -19.18 -2.79 -20.24
CA ALA A 720 -19.59 -1.87 -19.18
C ALA A 720 -20.63 -0.85 -19.69
N TYR A 721 -21.78 -0.77 -19.03
CA TYR A 721 -22.76 0.30 -19.20
C TYR A 721 -22.66 1.25 -18.01
N VAL A 722 -22.58 2.57 -18.28
CA VAL A 722 -22.47 3.62 -17.27
C VAL A 722 -23.31 4.83 -17.70
N ASP A 723 -24.28 5.20 -16.88
CA ASP A 723 -25.26 6.28 -17.14
C ASP A 723 -24.63 7.69 -17.25
N SER A 724 -23.56 7.95 -16.49
CA SER A 724 -22.72 9.14 -16.63
C SER A 724 -21.32 8.87 -16.12
N LEU A 725 -20.29 9.27 -16.86
CA LEU A 725 -18.89 9.01 -16.55
C LEU A 725 -18.04 10.26 -16.80
N TYR A 726 -17.40 10.75 -15.75
CA TYR A 726 -16.52 11.92 -15.78
C TYR A 726 -15.06 11.46 -15.69
N PHE A 727 -14.24 11.91 -16.64
CA PHE A 727 -12.80 11.66 -16.64
C PHE A 727 -12.04 12.96 -16.38
N THR A 728 -10.98 12.87 -15.58
CA THR A 728 -9.94 13.89 -15.46
C THR A 728 -8.58 13.24 -15.74
N GLY A 729 -7.68 13.97 -16.39
CA GLY A 729 -6.43 13.40 -16.91
C GLY A 729 -6.57 12.78 -18.30
N LYS A 730 -5.67 11.84 -18.65
CA LYS A 730 -5.47 11.35 -20.03
C LYS A 730 -6.21 10.04 -20.29
N ILE A 731 -7.25 10.08 -21.13
CA ILE A 731 -7.90 8.87 -21.65
C ILE A 731 -7.04 8.30 -22.79
N GLU A 732 -6.18 7.32 -22.50
CA GLU A 732 -5.45 6.59 -23.55
C GLU A 732 -6.26 5.41 -24.07
N GLN A 733 -6.87 5.56 -25.25
CA GLN A 733 -7.34 4.40 -26.01
C GLN A 733 -6.14 3.66 -26.61
N LEU A 734 -5.78 2.52 -26.00
CA LEU A 734 -4.61 1.72 -26.39
C LEU A 734 -4.80 1.11 -27.80
N LYS A 735 -4.29 1.79 -28.84
CA LYS A 735 -4.34 1.37 -30.27
C LYS A 735 -3.90 -0.08 -30.52
N LYS A 736 -3.07 -0.65 -29.65
CA LYS A 736 -2.28 -1.87 -29.87
C LYS A 736 -3.08 -3.17 -30.05
N ILE A 737 -4.41 -3.16 -29.88
CA ILE A 737 -5.27 -4.30 -30.21
C ILE A 737 -5.94 -4.13 -31.59
N VAL A 738 -6.15 -2.90 -32.05
CA VAL A 738 -6.84 -2.60 -33.32
C VAL A 738 -6.00 -3.00 -34.52
N GLU A 739 -4.73 -2.57 -34.55
CA GLU A 739 -3.85 -2.72 -35.72
C GLU A 739 -3.45 -4.18 -36.00
N ASP A 740 -3.26 -5.01 -34.97
CA ASP A 740 -2.88 -6.43 -35.12
C ASP A 740 -4.09 -7.38 -35.33
N THR A 741 -5.32 -6.96 -35.00
CA THR A 741 -6.50 -7.87 -34.94
C THR A 741 -7.54 -7.63 -36.04
N LEU A 742 -7.67 -6.40 -36.56
CA LEU A 742 -8.77 -6.01 -37.46
C LEU A 742 -8.35 -5.82 -38.94
N GLY A 743 -7.06 -5.97 -39.24
CA GLY A 743 -6.54 -5.98 -40.60
C GLY A 743 -6.37 -4.60 -41.25
N THR A 744 -6.18 -4.59 -42.58
CA THR A 744 -5.80 -3.37 -43.34
C THR A 744 -6.98 -2.68 -44.04
N GLY A 745 -8.22 -3.06 -43.71
CA GLY A 745 -9.39 -2.79 -44.56
C GLY A 745 -9.98 -1.39 -44.46
N ASP A 746 -9.91 -0.74 -43.29
CA ASP A 746 -10.78 0.38 -42.97
C ASP A 746 -10.09 1.74 -43.21
N LEU A 747 -10.38 2.33 -44.38
CA LEU A 747 -9.97 3.67 -44.79
C LEU A 747 -11.19 4.59 -44.86
N ARG A 748 -11.14 5.73 -44.17
CA ARG A 748 -12.10 6.84 -44.34
C ARG A 748 -11.37 8.11 -44.78
N MET A 749 -12.12 9.03 -45.38
CA MET A 749 -11.64 10.38 -45.69
C MET A 749 -12.51 11.40 -44.95
N GLU A 750 -11.89 12.50 -44.54
CA GLU A 750 -12.55 13.67 -43.97
C GLU A 750 -12.16 14.87 -44.85
N ILE A 751 -13.10 15.73 -45.25
CA ILE A 751 -12.82 16.95 -46.03
C ILE A 751 -13.10 18.17 -45.15
N ASP A 752 -12.05 18.92 -44.79
CA ASP A 752 -12.15 20.17 -44.02
C ASP A 752 -12.16 21.41 -44.94
N SER A 753 -12.99 22.42 -44.65
CA SER A 753 -13.04 23.69 -45.38
C SER A 753 -12.49 24.84 -44.53
N SER A 754 -11.50 25.59 -45.05
CA SER A 754 -10.85 26.69 -44.30
C SER A 754 -11.79 27.86 -43.94
N GLY A 755 -12.84 28.09 -44.73
CA GLY A 755 -13.92 29.06 -44.47
C GLY A 755 -15.18 28.46 -43.84
N GLY A 756 -15.19 27.15 -43.53
CA GLY A 756 -16.39 26.42 -43.15
C GLY A 756 -17.28 26.03 -44.34
N TYR A 757 -18.49 25.52 -44.03
CA TYR A 757 -19.42 24.92 -45.01
C TYR A 757 -20.67 25.76 -45.27
N PHE A 758 -20.68 27.03 -44.85
CA PHE A 758 -21.84 27.91 -44.98
C PHE A 758 -21.51 29.09 -45.89
N VAL A 759 -22.26 29.23 -46.98
CA VAL A 759 -22.16 30.40 -47.87
C VAL A 759 -22.81 31.60 -47.18
N ILE A 760 -22.05 32.67 -46.98
CA ILE A 760 -22.53 33.92 -46.37
C ILE A 760 -22.35 35.06 -47.38
N ASP A 761 -23.39 35.87 -47.57
CA ASP A 761 -23.42 37.01 -48.50
C ASP A 761 -22.93 36.68 -49.93
N ASN A 762 -23.22 35.45 -50.40
CA ASN A 762 -22.82 34.89 -51.69
C ASN A 762 -21.30 34.77 -51.94
N LYS A 763 -20.46 34.97 -50.91
CA LYS A 763 -19.00 34.93 -51.04
C LYS A 763 -18.44 33.58 -50.63
N ILE A 764 -17.75 32.94 -51.56
CA ILE A 764 -16.96 31.74 -51.32
C ILE A 764 -15.52 32.05 -51.73
N ASP A 765 -14.61 31.85 -50.78
CA ASP A 765 -13.16 31.94 -50.92
C ASP A 765 -12.58 31.00 -49.87
N THR A 766 -12.38 29.73 -50.24
CA THR A 766 -12.00 28.69 -49.28
C THR A 766 -11.12 27.62 -49.93
N THR A 767 -10.37 26.89 -49.10
CA THR A 767 -9.60 25.72 -49.50
C THR A 767 -10.22 24.50 -48.83
N LEU A 768 -10.65 23.54 -49.66
CA LEU A 768 -11.05 22.21 -49.21
C LEU A 768 -9.78 21.38 -49.03
N THR A 769 -9.65 20.68 -47.91
CA THR A 769 -8.50 19.85 -47.56
C THR A 769 -8.97 18.46 -47.15
N ALA A 770 -8.67 17.47 -48.00
CA ALA A 770 -9.00 16.07 -47.80
C ALA A 770 -7.91 15.34 -47.00
N LYS A 771 -8.35 14.58 -46.00
CA LYS A 771 -7.52 13.93 -44.99
C LYS A 771 -7.90 12.47 -44.90
N VAL A 772 -6.98 11.58 -45.30
CA VAL A 772 -7.22 10.13 -45.26
C VAL A 772 -6.79 9.55 -43.92
N LEU A 773 -7.68 8.76 -43.31
CA LEU A 773 -7.46 8.05 -42.06
C LEU A 773 -7.55 6.53 -42.27
N ARG A 774 -6.56 5.80 -41.78
CA ARG A 774 -6.69 4.36 -41.48
C ARG A 774 -7.00 4.23 -40.00
N TYR A 775 -8.23 3.84 -39.66
CA TYR A 775 -8.81 3.97 -38.31
C TYR A 775 -8.64 5.38 -37.70
N PHE A 776 -7.59 5.59 -36.91
CA PHE A 776 -7.23 6.85 -36.23
C PHE A 776 -5.77 7.27 -36.51
N LYS A 777 -5.19 6.84 -37.63
CA LYS A 777 -3.88 7.28 -38.12
C LYS A 777 -4.08 8.14 -39.36
N ASN A 778 -3.54 9.35 -39.38
CA ASN A 778 -3.42 10.13 -40.62
C ASN A 778 -2.46 9.42 -41.58
N VAL A 779 -3.00 9.03 -42.74
CA VAL A 779 -2.30 8.35 -43.84
C VAL A 779 -2.45 9.10 -45.15
N THR A 780 -2.77 10.40 -45.11
CA THR A 780 -2.83 11.30 -46.28
C THR A 780 -1.53 11.24 -47.09
N GLY A 781 -0.37 11.17 -46.42
CA GLY A 781 0.94 10.98 -47.04
C GLY A 781 1.24 9.57 -47.58
N GLU A 782 0.36 8.59 -47.36
CA GLU A 782 0.41 7.26 -48.00
C GLU A 782 -0.41 7.21 -49.32
N ALA A 783 -1.13 8.29 -49.67
CA ALA A 783 -1.92 8.36 -50.89
C ALA A 783 -1.05 8.62 -52.14
N THR A 784 -1.23 7.80 -53.18
CA THR A 784 -0.42 7.81 -54.41
C THR A 784 -1.10 8.48 -55.60
N ARG A 785 -2.43 8.62 -55.56
CA ARG A 785 -3.27 9.38 -56.51
C ARG A 785 -4.34 10.13 -55.73
N TRP A 786 -4.64 11.33 -56.23
CA TRP A 786 -5.73 12.19 -55.83
C TRP A 786 -6.54 12.57 -57.06
N GLU A 787 -7.83 12.82 -56.90
CA GLU A 787 -8.75 13.21 -57.96
C GLU A 787 -9.86 14.05 -57.35
N TRP A 788 -10.04 15.28 -57.83
CA TRP A 788 -11.13 16.17 -57.43
C TRP A 788 -12.10 16.32 -58.58
N THR A 789 -13.38 16.13 -58.29
CA THR A 789 -14.49 16.23 -59.26
C THR A 789 -15.55 17.17 -58.73
N ARG A 790 -16.02 18.10 -59.56
CA ARG A 790 -17.20 18.92 -59.29
C ARG A 790 -18.41 18.39 -60.05
N GLU A 791 -19.58 18.42 -59.40
CA GLU A 791 -20.89 18.15 -60.00
C GLU A 791 -21.84 19.31 -59.63
N SER A 792 -22.19 20.20 -60.57
CA SER A 792 -23.03 21.38 -60.35
C SER A 792 -24.47 21.26 -60.87
N GLY A 793 -24.77 20.24 -61.67
CA GLY A 793 -26.10 20.01 -62.24
C GLY A 793 -26.14 18.97 -63.35
N THR A 794 -27.32 18.74 -63.93
CA THR A 794 -27.54 17.75 -64.99
C THR A 794 -27.76 18.35 -66.38
N ASP A 795 -27.81 19.67 -66.51
CA ASP A 795 -27.99 20.31 -67.81
C ASP A 795 -26.69 20.32 -68.62
N LEU A 796 -26.81 20.43 -69.94
CA LEU A 796 -25.67 20.47 -70.87
C LEU A 796 -24.69 21.62 -70.61
N VAL A 797 -25.12 22.67 -69.88
CA VAL A 797 -24.27 23.79 -69.47
C VAL A 797 -23.46 23.44 -68.23
N ASP A 798 -24.07 22.77 -67.24
CA ASP A 798 -23.41 22.33 -66.01
C ASP A 798 -22.33 21.29 -66.33
N ILE A 799 -22.69 20.25 -67.09
CA ILE A 799 -21.79 19.16 -67.49
C ILE A 799 -20.57 19.70 -68.26
N ALA A 800 -20.75 20.75 -69.07
CA ALA A 800 -19.65 21.41 -69.78
C ALA A 800 -18.80 22.30 -68.84
N SER A 801 -19.43 22.98 -67.87
CA SER A 801 -18.75 23.77 -66.83
C SER A 801 -17.89 22.88 -65.92
N ASP A 802 -18.43 21.74 -65.49
CA ASP A 802 -17.77 20.76 -64.64
C ASP A 802 -16.60 20.08 -65.36
N ALA A 803 -16.76 19.71 -66.63
CA ALA A 803 -15.66 19.17 -67.43
C ALA A 803 -14.44 20.12 -67.47
N ILE A 804 -14.68 21.42 -67.64
CA ILE A 804 -13.62 22.45 -67.63
C ILE A 804 -13.01 22.60 -66.23
N TRP A 805 -13.83 22.59 -65.17
CA TRP A 805 -13.33 22.66 -63.80
C TRP A 805 -12.46 21.46 -63.42
N ASN A 806 -12.90 20.25 -63.79
CA ASN A 806 -12.21 18.99 -63.54
C ASN A 806 -10.88 18.92 -64.30
N GLU A 807 -10.81 19.42 -65.55
CA GLU A 807 -9.55 19.51 -66.30
C GLU A 807 -8.56 20.49 -65.65
N ASN A 808 -9.02 21.69 -65.26
CA ASN A 808 -8.19 22.69 -64.59
C ASN A 808 -7.62 22.19 -63.25
N HIS A 809 -8.41 21.46 -62.46
CA HIS A 809 -8.02 20.95 -61.14
C HIS A 809 -7.42 19.54 -61.15
N SER A 810 -7.17 18.95 -62.33
CA SER A 810 -6.56 17.62 -62.53
C SER A 810 -5.16 17.42 -61.92
N SER A 811 -4.52 18.50 -61.43
CA SER A 811 -3.23 18.47 -60.72
C SER A 811 -3.32 18.72 -59.21
N ALA A 812 -4.53 18.95 -58.68
CA ALA A 812 -4.78 19.07 -57.25
C ALA A 812 -4.48 17.76 -56.50
N ARG A 813 -4.24 17.86 -55.19
CA ARG A 813 -3.86 16.72 -54.34
C ARG A 813 -4.74 16.63 -53.09
N GLU A 814 -4.15 16.61 -51.90
CA GLU A 814 -4.85 16.66 -50.62
C GLU A 814 -5.66 17.95 -50.41
N SER A 815 -5.54 18.96 -51.28
CA SER A 815 -6.36 20.18 -51.22
C SER A 815 -6.71 20.76 -52.58
N VAL A 816 -7.87 21.42 -52.67
CA VAL A 816 -8.31 22.24 -53.81
C VAL A 816 -8.89 23.57 -53.31
N HIS A 817 -8.69 24.63 -54.09
CA HIS A 817 -9.22 25.97 -53.79
C HIS A 817 -10.51 26.21 -54.58
N ILE A 818 -11.53 26.80 -53.96
CA ILE A 818 -12.84 27.08 -54.58
C ILE A 818 -13.30 28.51 -54.28
N THR A 819 -14.03 29.07 -55.24
CA THR A 819 -14.45 30.47 -55.29
C THR A 819 -15.96 30.60 -55.54
N GLU A 820 -16.50 31.82 -55.43
CA GLU A 820 -17.90 32.12 -55.81
C GLU A 820 -18.24 31.73 -57.25
N ASP A 821 -17.24 31.70 -58.15
CA ASP A 821 -17.39 31.33 -59.55
C ASP A 821 -17.49 29.80 -59.78
N ASP A 822 -17.26 29.01 -58.72
CA ASP A 822 -17.35 27.55 -58.75
C ASP A 822 -18.69 27.01 -58.24
N VAL A 823 -19.47 27.83 -57.51
CA VAL A 823 -20.77 27.46 -56.90
C VAL A 823 -21.88 28.32 -57.53
N ARG A 824 -22.11 28.09 -58.82
CA ARG A 824 -23.02 28.91 -59.67
C ARG A 824 -24.48 28.43 -59.69
N THR A 825 -24.82 27.36 -58.96
CA THR A 825 -26.16 26.77 -58.85
C THR A 825 -26.53 26.57 -57.38
N ASP A 826 -27.83 26.36 -57.09
CA ASP A 826 -28.37 26.27 -55.72
C ASP A 826 -27.83 25.09 -54.87
N SER A 827 -27.03 24.19 -55.47
CA SER A 827 -26.25 23.19 -54.76
C SER A 827 -25.13 22.64 -55.66
N VAL A 828 -23.89 22.64 -55.18
CA VAL A 828 -22.74 22.09 -55.91
C VAL A 828 -21.95 21.11 -55.05
N LYS A 829 -21.64 19.94 -55.62
CA LYS A 829 -20.82 18.93 -54.96
C LYS A 829 -19.36 19.05 -55.38
N PHE A 830 -18.47 18.92 -54.40
CA PHE A 830 -17.04 18.68 -54.59
C PHE A 830 -16.70 17.32 -53.99
N ILE A 831 -16.26 16.41 -54.85
CA ILE A 831 -15.93 15.02 -54.53
C ILE A 831 -14.41 14.89 -54.56
N CYS A 832 -13.84 14.26 -53.54
CA CYS A 832 -12.43 13.88 -53.54
C CYS A 832 -12.30 12.36 -53.52
N GLU A 833 -11.47 11.80 -54.40
CA GLU A 833 -11.06 10.39 -54.34
C GLU A 833 -9.54 10.30 -54.15
N ALA A 834 -9.11 9.47 -53.21
CA ALA A 834 -7.70 9.15 -52.95
C ALA A 834 -7.43 7.65 -53.09
N THR A 835 -6.26 7.30 -53.63
CA THR A 835 -5.81 5.90 -53.71
C THR A 835 -4.65 5.65 -52.75
N VAL A 836 -4.82 4.73 -51.81
CA VAL A 836 -3.80 4.30 -50.83
C VAL A 836 -3.46 2.83 -51.08
N GLY A 837 -2.27 2.57 -51.64
CA GLY A 837 -1.87 1.23 -52.06
C GLY A 837 -2.73 0.71 -53.20
N VAL A 838 -3.65 -0.22 -52.89
CA VAL A 838 -4.64 -0.79 -53.84
C VAL A 838 -6.08 -0.37 -53.53
N ALA A 839 -6.31 0.31 -52.41
CA ALA A 839 -7.64 0.73 -51.98
C ALA A 839 -7.93 2.17 -52.42
N LYS A 840 -9.17 2.41 -52.86
CA LYS A 840 -9.72 3.75 -53.10
C LYS A 840 -10.60 4.16 -51.93
N VAL A 841 -10.57 5.44 -51.58
CA VAL A 841 -11.47 6.07 -50.60
C VAL A 841 -11.97 7.38 -51.18
N ARG A 842 -13.28 7.63 -51.06
CA ARG A 842 -13.97 8.82 -51.57
C ARG A 842 -14.74 9.47 -50.43
N GLU A 843 -14.76 10.79 -50.41
CA GLU A 843 -15.70 11.60 -49.62
C GLU A 843 -16.26 12.72 -50.52
N GLU A 844 -17.40 13.31 -50.15
CA GLU A 844 -17.98 14.44 -50.86
C GLU A 844 -18.50 15.51 -49.92
N VAL A 845 -18.28 16.77 -50.28
CA VAL A 845 -18.83 17.95 -49.60
C VAL A 845 -19.75 18.69 -50.55
N THR A 846 -20.87 19.19 -50.03
CA THR A 846 -21.85 19.97 -50.79
C THR A 846 -21.90 21.39 -50.24
N PHE A 847 -21.91 22.37 -51.13
CA PHE A 847 -22.18 23.79 -50.84
C PHE A 847 -23.51 24.21 -51.48
#